data_AF-A0A2S6VDK7-F1
#
_entry.id   AF-A0A2S6VDK7-F1
#
_cell.length_a   1.000
_cell.length_b   1.000
_cell.length_c   1.000
_cell.angle_alpha   90.00
_cell.angle_beta   90.00
_cell.angle_gamma   90.00
#
_symmetry.space_group_name_H-M   'P 1'
#
loop_
_entity.id
_entity.type
_entity.pdbx_description
1 polymer ?
#
loop_
_entity_poly.entity_id
_entity_poly.type
_entity_poly.pdbx_seq_one_letter_code
_entity_poly.pdbx_strand_id
1 'polypeptide(L)'
;MTHAAPPPESHHVVHLSSTAISSTSSARSQLAAAKDATLLGEAVSIGYQVEQNNTAPQTSSSPIPPLQVSDVELRDRTIAKLKKIASETIAQAQENSDSSIRTLDFSAPEPAAPVQTPPSQPAPAGRDRIIELNSNYQEYDAQRQIVTAEGDVLLRYDGTVLDADRLQVNLENLIGVGEGNVALTRGQQVIRGDRFTYNLVQDTGNVLNASGEVFIPTAGTDFTPIPTDVTAGGIAPQPLSDRITANQPLQQVTSPGGITIGTGSVPQGGQIRRLRVEADTIDFDPQGWQATNVRITNDPFSPPELELRADTLTLTRETPTRDRIRTTGQRLVFDQGLSIPIPRNEQVIDRRQRQVTPGLVNLGYDSEDRGGLYVERSFDVIDSEAVRVSVTPQVFVQQAITESGGNIFSPDLFGIRGGLEATLGPQTTLTGLAVLPGLTDIADNLRASLRLRTPVNLLERPHGLTVEYSYRDRLYNGSLGYQTVRSSIGGIVTSPVIPLGDTGFNLSYQAGAQYITADSDRIDLLEPIRDNNRISLGRLQGSAALSRGFLLWQGNALPATATQGLRYTPTPIVPYVQLYAGVRGDASFYTSGDQQTLLTGTIGIQGQFGNFSRPFLDYTGFNLAYSQRILSGASPFLFDRAADTRILSAGISQQIYGPFRLGVQTSINVDTGQELSTDYTLEYSRRTYGVVLRYNPALELGSLTLRISDFNWVGGTDPFSGSEVRSPF
;
A
#
# COMPACT_ATOMS: atom_id res chain seq x y z
N MET A 1 -9.17 -72.35 -4.00
CA MET A 1 -10.28 -71.77 -4.80
C MET A 1 -10.19 -70.26 -4.62
N THR A 2 -9.97 -69.40 -5.60
CA THR A 2 -9.61 -69.57 -7.04
C THR A 2 -8.62 -68.44 -7.36
N HIS A 3 -7.33 -68.72 -7.59
CA HIS A 3 -6.76 -68.81 -8.95
C HIS A 3 -7.13 -67.63 -9.87
N ALA A 4 -6.16 -66.72 -10.04
CA ALA A 4 -6.00 -65.84 -11.20
C ALA A 4 -4.71 -66.25 -11.95
N ALA A 5 -4.63 -65.95 -13.24
CA ALA A 5 -3.63 -66.49 -14.17
C ALA A 5 -2.34 -65.63 -14.29
N PRO A 6 -1.22 -66.17 -14.81
CA PRO A 6 0.10 -65.50 -14.82
C PRO A 6 0.32 -64.53 -16.01
N PRO A 7 1.38 -63.70 -15.97
CA PRO A 7 1.74 -62.77 -17.04
C PRO A 7 2.56 -63.41 -18.17
N PRO A 8 2.67 -62.76 -19.35
CA PRO A 8 3.71 -63.02 -20.34
C PRO A 8 4.99 -62.19 -20.05
N GLU A 9 6.17 -62.76 -20.32
CA GLU A 9 7.47 -62.10 -20.18
C GLU A 9 7.99 -61.46 -21.49
N SER A 10 9.23 -60.96 -21.45
CA SER A 10 9.82 -59.99 -22.39
C SER A 10 10.65 -60.61 -23.53
N HIS A 11 10.88 -59.83 -24.60
CA HIS A 11 11.99 -60.06 -25.54
C HIS A 11 12.66 -58.76 -26.03
N HIS A 12 13.90 -58.57 -25.57
CA HIS A 12 15.07 -57.89 -26.16
C HIS A 12 14.98 -56.63 -27.06
N VAL A 13 15.88 -55.69 -26.76
CA VAL A 13 16.23 -54.49 -27.53
C VAL A 13 17.66 -54.58 -28.09
N VAL A 14 17.84 -54.39 -29.40
CA VAL A 14 19.09 -54.00 -30.12
C VAL A 14 18.67 -53.44 -31.50
N HIS A 15 19.18 -52.35 -32.10
CA HIS A 15 19.79 -51.07 -31.64
C HIS A 15 19.94 -50.13 -32.87
N LEU A 16 20.29 -48.83 -32.65
CA LEU A 16 20.90 -47.86 -33.61
C LEU A 16 20.06 -47.06 -34.66
N SER A 17 19.95 -45.76 -34.39
CA SER A 17 20.48 -44.63 -35.20
C SER A 17 19.95 -44.25 -36.61
N SER A 18 19.23 -43.10 -36.68
CA SER A 18 19.44 -41.97 -37.62
C SER A 18 18.42 -40.84 -37.32
N THR A 19 18.45 -39.57 -37.76
CA THR A 19 19.41 -38.54 -38.22
C THR A 19 18.54 -37.48 -38.97
N ALA A 20 19.01 -36.23 -39.11
CA ALA A 20 18.36 -35.08 -39.79
C ALA A 20 17.20 -34.43 -38.99
N ILE A 21 17.12 -33.12 -38.74
CA ILE A 21 17.53 -31.86 -39.43
C ILE A 21 16.45 -31.30 -40.38
N SER A 22 16.17 -30.02 -40.18
CA SER A 22 15.17 -29.20 -40.90
C SER A 22 15.54 -28.94 -42.36
N SER A 23 14.51 -28.75 -43.20
CA SER A 23 14.64 -28.10 -44.51
C SER A 23 13.40 -27.25 -44.80
N THR A 24 13.60 -26.02 -45.29
CA THR A 24 12.56 -25.14 -45.81
C THR A 24 12.22 -25.48 -47.27
N SER A 25 10.98 -25.18 -47.69
CA SER A 25 10.61 -25.13 -49.12
C SER A 25 9.34 -24.30 -49.33
N SER A 26 9.17 -23.74 -50.53
CA SER A 26 8.04 -22.92 -50.94
C SER A 26 7.74 -23.10 -52.45
N ALA A 27 6.55 -22.61 -52.86
CA ALA A 27 6.28 -21.89 -54.13
C ALA A 27 5.19 -22.43 -55.09
N ARG A 28 4.41 -21.47 -55.61
CA ARG A 28 3.71 -21.41 -56.93
C ARG A 28 2.48 -22.31 -57.16
N SER A 29 1.53 -21.98 -58.07
CA SER A 29 1.41 -20.89 -59.07
C SER A 29 -0.07 -20.39 -59.15
N GLN A 30 -0.54 -19.41 -59.97
CA GLN A 30 0.00 -18.65 -61.13
C GLN A 30 -0.45 -17.15 -60.99
N LEU A 31 -0.84 -16.26 -61.94
CA LEU A 31 -1.06 -16.23 -63.40
C LEU A 31 -0.72 -14.80 -63.97
N ALA A 32 -1.30 -14.41 -65.11
CA ALA A 32 -1.27 -13.11 -65.83
C ALA A 32 -1.86 -11.92 -65.02
N ALA A 33 -1.38 -10.65 -65.07
CA ALA A 33 -1.01 -9.73 -66.19
C ALA A 33 -2.23 -9.01 -66.84
N ALA A 34 -2.23 -7.70 -67.17
CA ALA A 34 -1.32 -6.57 -66.87
C ALA A 34 -1.95 -5.19 -67.24
N LYS A 35 -1.25 -4.09 -66.86
CA LYS A 35 -1.27 -2.69 -67.38
C LYS A 35 -2.19 -1.57 -66.80
N ASP A 36 -1.56 -0.38 -66.77
CA ASP A 36 -2.03 1.03 -66.83
C ASP A 36 -3.00 1.59 -65.74
N ALA A 37 -2.94 2.86 -65.29
CA ALA A 37 -1.83 3.84 -65.21
C ALA A 37 -2.14 5.03 -64.24
N THR A 38 -1.18 5.32 -63.35
CA THR A 38 -0.86 6.55 -62.56
C THR A 38 -1.63 7.89 -62.76
N LEU A 39 -1.91 8.59 -61.63
CA LEU A 39 -1.95 10.06 -61.34
C LEU A 39 -2.90 10.31 -60.14
N LEU A 40 -2.69 11.14 -59.11
CA LEU A 40 -1.60 12.01 -58.59
C LEU A 40 -1.48 11.72 -57.05
N GLY A 41 -0.53 12.17 -56.24
CA GLY A 41 0.68 13.00 -56.37
C GLY A 41 1.22 13.29 -54.96
N GLU A 42 2.54 13.36 -54.74
CA GLU A 42 3.14 13.43 -53.39
C GLU A 42 3.20 14.84 -52.78
N ALA A 43 3.29 14.91 -51.44
CA ALA A 43 3.69 16.09 -50.69
C ALA A 43 5.01 15.83 -49.94
N VAL A 44 5.94 16.79 -50.00
CA VAL A 44 7.33 16.63 -49.53
C VAL A 44 7.43 16.87 -48.01
N SER A 45 8.23 16.04 -47.32
CA SER A 45 8.71 16.30 -45.95
C SER A 45 10.23 16.45 -45.92
N ILE A 46 10.72 17.47 -45.22
CA ILE A 46 12.16 17.76 -45.06
C ILE A 46 12.54 17.51 -43.60
N GLY A 47 13.58 16.70 -43.38
CA GLY A 47 14.15 16.43 -42.06
C GLY A 47 15.61 16.02 -42.17
N TYR A 48 16.47 16.59 -41.32
CA TYR A 48 17.92 16.44 -41.41
C TYR A 48 18.45 15.26 -40.56
N GLN A 49 19.56 14.66 -40.99
CA GLN A 49 20.29 13.63 -40.24
C GLN A 49 21.30 14.26 -39.29
N VAL A 50 21.56 13.61 -38.15
CA VAL A 50 22.68 13.90 -37.25
C VAL A 50 23.35 12.58 -36.87
N GLU A 51 24.66 12.49 -37.09
CA GLU A 51 25.44 11.27 -36.89
C GLU A 51 25.73 11.00 -35.40
N GLN A 52 25.76 9.72 -35.00
CA GLN A 52 26.29 9.29 -33.70
C GLN A 52 27.60 8.54 -33.89
N ASN A 53 28.68 9.06 -33.30
CA ASN A 53 30.01 8.46 -33.35
C ASN A 53 30.08 7.21 -32.46
N ASN A 54 30.50 6.08 -33.05
CA ASN A 54 30.80 4.84 -32.33
C ASN A 54 32.29 4.72 -32.05
N THR A 55 32.67 4.69 -30.76
CA THR A 55 34.06 4.40 -30.33
C THR A 55 34.04 3.31 -29.26
N ALA A 56 34.50 2.11 -29.61
CA ALA A 56 34.56 0.95 -28.71
C ALA A 56 35.97 0.78 -28.11
N PRO A 57 36.12 0.64 -26.78
CA PRO A 57 37.39 0.20 -26.17
C PRO A 57 37.61 -1.30 -26.38
N GLN A 58 38.85 -1.70 -26.70
CA GLN A 58 39.23 -3.12 -26.76
C GLN A 58 39.49 -3.69 -25.36
N THR A 59 39.11 -4.94 -25.13
CA THR A 59 39.48 -5.72 -23.94
C THR A 59 40.67 -6.62 -24.25
N SER A 60 41.68 -6.60 -23.37
CA SER A 60 42.78 -7.57 -23.33
C SER A 60 42.60 -8.52 -22.15
N SER A 61 43.06 -9.75 -22.30
CA SER A 61 42.85 -10.83 -21.32
C SER A 61 44.16 -11.33 -20.71
N SER A 62 44.14 -11.59 -19.41
CA SER A 62 45.21 -12.27 -18.67
C SER A 62 44.59 -13.09 -17.52
N PRO A 63 44.98 -14.36 -17.32
CA PRO A 63 44.43 -15.21 -16.27
C PRO A 63 45.05 -14.92 -14.89
N ILE A 64 44.27 -15.11 -13.82
CA ILE A 64 44.69 -14.93 -12.43
C ILE A 64 44.81 -16.31 -11.75
N PRO A 65 45.91 -16.63 -11.03
CA PRO A 65 46.05 -17.90 -10.30
C PRO A 65 45.27 -17.90 -8.98
N PRO A 66 44.87 -19.07 -8.45
CA PRO A 66 44.08 -19.17 -7.23
C PRO A 66 44.90 -18.85 -5.97
N LEU A 67 44.28 -18.13 -5.02
CA LEU A 67 44.82 -17.87 -3.69
C LEU A 67 44.36 -18.94 -2.69
N GLN A 68 45.30 -19.49 -1.93
CA GLN A 68 45.01 -20.26 -0.71
C GLN A 68 44.91 -19.32 0.49
N VAL A 69 44.02 -19.60 1.44
CA VAL A 69 43.70 -18.75 2.58
C VAL A 69 44.03 -19.46 3.89
N SER A 70 44.81 -18.82 4.76
CA SER A 70 45.12 -19.30 6.11
C SER A 70 45.35 -18.12 7.06
N ASP A 71 44.27 -17.41 7.41
CA ASP A 71 44.34 -16.05 7.94
C ASP A 71 43.99 -15.92 9.43
N VAL A 72 45.02 -15.99 10.27
CA VAL A 72 45.04 -15.26 11.55
C VAL A 72 45.54 -13.83 11.31
N GLU A 73 46.55 -13.64 10.47
CA GLU A 73 47.25 -12.36 10.31
C GLU A 73 46.40 -11.26 9.65
N LEU A 74 45.48 -11.62 8.73
CA LEU A 74 44.56 -10.63 8.15
C LEU A 74 43.62 -10.02 9.18
N ARG A 75 43.21 -10.77 10.22
CA ARG A 75 42.34 -10.24 11.29
C ARG A 75 43.02 -9.10 12.04
N ASP A 76 44.25 -9.31 12.50
CA ASP A 76 44.98 -8.31 13.28
C ASP A 76 45.34 -7.08 12.43
N ARG A 77 45.77 -7.29 11.18
CA ARG A 77 45.98 -6.19 10.22
C ARG A 77 44.70 -5.39 9.96
N THR A 78 43.54 -6.04 9.92
CA THR A 78 42.22 -5.38 9.72
C THR A 78 41.80 -4.58 10.96
N ILE A 79 41.94 -5.17 12.15
CA ILE A 79 41.62 -4.52 13.43
C ILE A 79 42.52 -3.29 13.65
N ALA A 80 43.82 -3.38 13.34
CA ALA A 80 44.73 -2.24 13.41
C ALA A 80 44.33 -1.11 12.44
N LYS A 81 43.91 -1.44 11.21
CA LYS A 81 43.44 -0.47 10.21
C LYS A 81 42.16 0.24 10.65
N LEU A 82 41.21 -0.50 11.22
CA LEU A 82 39.96 0.06 11.75
C LEU A 82 40.18 0.97 12.97
N LYS A 83 41.06 0.59 13.91
CA LYS A 83 41.46 1.47 15.02
C LYS A 83 42.05 2.79 14.51
N LYS A 84 42.94 2.74 13.51
CA LYS A 84 43.53 3.93 12.91
C LYS A 84 42.46 4.86 12.30
N ILE A 85 41.54 4.32 11.50
CA ILE A 85 40.45 5.09 10.88
C ILE A 85 39.55 5.73 11.95
N ALA A 86 39.23 5.02 13.03
CA ALA A 86 38.45 5.58 14.14
C ALA A 86 39.17 6.76 14.82
N SER A 87 40.49 6.65 15.07
CA SER A 87 41.28 7.75 15.63
C SER A 87 41.37 8.97 14.70
N GLU A 88 41.58 8.76 13.40
CA GLU A 88 41.67 9.84 12.41
C GLU A 88 40.31 10.55 12.22
N THR A 89 39.20 9.81 12.30
CA THR A 89 37.84 10.37 12.21
C THR A 89 37.50 11.24 13.43
N ILE A 90 37.94 10.85 14.63
CA ILE A 90 37.70 11.62 15.87
C ILE A 90 38.54 12.91 15.89
N ALA A 91 39.79 12.86 15.40
CA ALA A 91 40.65 14.04 15.32
C ALA A 91 40.07 15.15 14.41
N GLN A 92 39.49 14.78 13.26
CA GLN A 92 38.92 15.75 12.32
C GLN A 92 37.61 16.40 12.80
N ALA A 93 37.01 15.94 13.90
CA ALA A 93 35.76 16.46 14.44
C ALA A 93 35.91 17.68 15.39
N GLN A 94 37.14 18.09 15.73
CA GLN A 94 37.39 19.17 16.71
C GLN A 94 38.11 20.41 16.18
N GLU A 95 38.48 20.46 14.90
CA GLU A 95 39.37 21.52 14.35
C GLU A 95 38.70 22.45 13.30
N ASN A 96 37.38 22.37 13.15
CA ASN A 96 36.59 23.24 12.25
C ASN A 96 35.56 24.08 13.02
N SER A 97 36.06 24.97 13.87
CA SER A 97 35.25 25.98 14.57
C SER A 97 35.85 27.38 14.41
N ASP A 98 35.89 27.89 13.17
CA ASP A 98 36.19 29.31 12.92
C ASP A 98 35.25 29.91 11.85
N SER A 99 35.10 31.24 11.89
CA SER A 99 33.86 31.93 11.52
C SER A 99 33.97 32.71 10.22
N SER A 100 33.22 32.31 9.19
CA SER A 100 33.03 33.10 7.96
C SER A 100 31.57 33.50 7.75
N ILE A 101 31.12 34.48 8.56
CA ILE A 101 29.81 35.12 8.38
C ILE A 101 29.80 35.83 7.01
N ARG A 102 28.91 35.40 6.12
CA ARG A 102 28.54 36.22 4.95
C ARG A 102 27.58 37.32 5.41
N THR A 103 28.12 38.52 5.59
CA THR A 103 27.32 39.71 5.91
C THR A 103 26.30 39.96 4.80
N LEU A 104 25.01 39.91 5.15
CA LEU A 104 23.95 40.46 4.30
C LEU A 104 23.91 41.97 4.55
N ASP A 105 24.17 42.75 3.51
CA ASP A 105 24.07 44.21 3.54
C ASP A 105 22.58 44.62 3.49
N PHE A 106 22.14 45.39 4.49
CA PHE A 106 20.78 45.92 4.59
C PHE A 106 20.74 47.44 4.38
N SER A 107 21.54 47.94 3.44
CA SER A 107 21.45 49.32 2.94
C SER A 107 20.08 49.57 2.29
N ALA A 108 19.33 50.51 2.83
CA ALA A 108 18.02 50.89 2.32
C ALA A 108 18.13 51.62 0.96
N PRO A 109 17.26 51.35 -0.03
CA PRO A 109 17.26 52.06 -1.30
C PRO A 109 16.97 53.55 -1.14
N GLU A 110 17.82 54.40 -1.73
CA GLU A 110 17.60 55.85 -1.83
C GLU A 110 16.44 56.16 -2.83
N PRO A 111 15.65 57.24 -2.66
CA PRO A 111 14.44 57.44 -3.46
C PRO A 111 14.69 57.66 -4.95
N ALA A 112 14.23 56.71 -5.78
CA ALA A 112 14.23 56.86 -7.23
C ALA A 112 13.20 57.93 -7.69
N ALA A 113 13.61 58.76 -8.64
CA ALA A 113 12.76 59.79 -9.26
C ALA A 113 11.57 59.20 -10.04
N PRO A 114 10.46 59.94 -10.23
CA PRO A 114 9.26 59.42 -10.88
C PRO A 114 9.51 59.05 -12.35
N VAL A 115 9.55 57.75 -12.63
CA VAL A 115 9.61 57.21 -13.99
C VAL A 115 8.22 57.30 -14.63
N GLN A 116 8.18 57.81 -15.85
CA GLN A 116 6.94 58.05 -16.60
C GLN A 116 6.26 56.73 -16.98
N THR A 117 4.93 56.70 -16.96
CA THR A 117 4.15 55.56 -17.45
C THR A 117 4.42 55.30 -18.93
N PRO A 118 4.87 54.09 -19.32
CA PRO A 118 4.79 53.66 -20.71
C PRO A 118 3.33 53.71 -21.19
N PRO A 119 3.06 54.03 -22.47
CA PRO A 119 1.70 53.94 -22.99
C PRO A 119 1.19 52.51 -22.83
N SER A 120 -0.09 52.37 -22.50
CA SER A 120 -0.73 51.08 -22.28
C SER A 120 -0.60 50.21 -23.53
N GLN A 121 0.26 49.20 -23.46
CA GLN A 121 0.22 48.08 -24.40
C GLN A 121 -1.21 47.51 -24.36
N PRO A 122 -1.88 47.33 -25.52
CA PRO A 122 -3.20 46.71 -25.54
C PRO A 122 -3.15 45.38 -24.80
N ALA A 123 -4.22 45.07 -24.05
CA ALA A 123 -4.41 43.72 -23.54
C ALA A 123 -4.25 42.74 -24.71
N PRO A 124 -3.59 41.57 -24.51
CA PRO A 124 -3.48 40.58 -25.58
C PRO A 124 -4.87 40.31 -26.13
N ALA A 125 -5.03 40.40 -27.46
CA ALA A 125 -6.32 40.28 -28.11
C ALA A 125 -7.04 39.05 -27.59
N GLY A 126 -8.33 39.21 -27.26
CA GLY A 126 -9.12 38.13 -26.66
C GLY A 126 -8.96 36.87 -27.51
N ARG A 127 -8.57 35.75 -26.88
CA ARG A 127 -8.51 34.46 -27.57
C ARG A 127 -9.89 34.22 -28.17
N ASP A 128 -9.97 34.01 -29.48
CA ASP A 128 -11.21 33.61 -30.13
C ASP A 128 -11.64 32.26 -29.55
N ARG A 129 -12.51 32.30 -28.54
CA ARG A 129 -13.04 31.13 -27.85
C ARG A 129 -14.10 30.49 -28.74
N ILE A 130 -13.64 29.77 -29.75
CA ILE A 130 -14.48 29.03 -30.69
C ILE A 130 -15.32 28.02 -29.90
N ILE A 131 -16.62 28.07 -30.11
CA ILE A 131 -17.57 27.03 -29.69
C ILE A 131 -17.76 26.11 -30.88
N GLU A 132 -17.34 24.85 -30.77
CA GLU A 132 -17.73 23.81 -31.74
C GLU A 132 -19.03 23.16 -31.26
N LEU A 133 -20.05 23.07 -32.11
CA LEU A 133 -21.32 22.41 -31.81
C LEU A 133 -21.75 21.52 -32.98
N ASN A 134 -21.76 20.21 -32.75
CA ASN A 134 -22.25 19.21 -33.71
C ASN A 134 -23.51 18.54 -33.15
N SER A 135 -24.42 18.14 -34.03
CA SER A 135 -25.65 17.39 -33.70
C SER A 135 -26.36 16.95 -34.98
N ASN A 136 -27.39 16.11 -34.85
CA ASN A 136 -28.22 15.66 -35.96
C ASN A 136 -29.18 16.75 -36.48
N TYR A 137 -29.63 17.66 -35.60
CA TYR A 137 -30.42 18.84 -35.94
C TYR A 137 -29.91 20.10 -35.21
N GLN A 138 -30.02 21.27 -35.86
CA GLN A 138 -29.71 22.59 -35.28
C GLN A 138 -30.69 23.66 -35.78
N GLU A 139 -31.15 24.51 -34.88
CA GLU A 139 -31.97 25.70 -35.15
C GLU A 139 -31.33 26.92 -34.46
N TYR A 140 -31.35 28.08 -35.12
CA TYR A 140 -30.82 29.34 -34.57
C TYR A 140 -31.90 30.45 -34.57
N ASP A 141 -32.37 30.81 -33.38
CA ASP A 141 -33.21 31.98 -33.15
C ASP A 141 -32.34 33.25 -33.16
N ALA A 142 -32.30 33.91 -34.32
CA ALA A 142 -31.53 35.14 -34.51
C ALA A 142 -32.08 36.37 -33.76
N GLN A 143 -33.29 36.32 -33.18
CA GLN A 143 -33.84 37.40 -32.35
C GLN A 143 -33.45 37.26 -30.88
N ARG A 144 -33.37 36.02 -30.37
CA ARG A 144 -32.95 35.71 -29.00
C ARG A 144 -31.46 35.32 -28.89
N GLN A 145 -30.79 35.18 -30.02
CA GLN A 145 -29.44 34.64 -30.16
C GLN A 145 -29.28 33.25 -29.53
N ILE A 146 -30.29 32.38 -29.64
CA ILE A 146 -30.27 31.02 -29.06
C ILE A 146 -30.05 29.99 -30.18
N VAL A 147 -29.05 29.13 -30.01
CA VAL A 147 -28.92 27.89 -30.79
C VAL A 147 -29.59 26.75 -30.01
N THR A 148 -30.48 26.01 -30.64
CA THR A 148 -31.01 24.73 -30.14
C THR A 148 -30.46 23.61 -31.00
N ALA A 149 -29.88 22.59 -30.37
CA ALA A 149 -29.31 21.42 -31.02
C ALA A 149 -29.96 20.15 -30.44
N GLU A 150 -30.31 19.19 -31.31
CA GLU A 150 -31.02 17.96 -30.92
C GLU A 150 -30.46 16.74 -31.66
N GLY A 151 -30.35 15.62 -30.94
CA GLY A 151 -29.80 14.34 -31.40
C GLY A 151 -28.28 14.32 -31.46
N ASP A 152 -27.65 13.42 -30.68
CA ASP A 152 -26.20 13.21 -30.61
C ASP A 152 -25.40 14.53 -30.52
N VAL A 153 -25.82 15.39 -29.59
CA VAL A 153 -25.27 16.74 -29.47
C VAL A 153 -23.90 16.68 -28.81
N LEU A 154 -22.91 17.29 -29.46
CA LEU A 154 -21.55 17.41 -28.97
C LEU A 154 -21.07 18.86 -29.04
N LEU A 155 -21.00 19.51 -27.87
CA LEU A 155 -20.45 20.84 -27.66
C LEU A 155 -18.99 20.72 -27.18
N ARG A 156 -18.10 21.57 -27.70
CA ARG A 156 -16.71 21.69 -27.24
C ARG A 156 -16.33 23.15 -27.02
N TYR A 157 -15.68 23.42 -25.89
CA TYR A 157 -15.24 24.75 -25.49
C TYR A 157 -14.12 24.68 -24.45
N ASP A 158 -13.01 25.39 -24.67
CA ASP A 158 -11.89 25.57 -23.73
C ASP A 158 -11.47 24.24 -23.02
N GLY A 159 -11.18 23.20 -23.83
CA GLY A 159 -10.79 21.86 -23.36
C GLY A 159 -11.90 21.02 -22.69
N THR A 160 -13.10 21.55 -22.58
CA THR A 160 -14.27 20.90 -21.98
C THR A 160 -15.17 20.32 -23.08
N VAL A 161 -15.68 19.10 -22.87
CA VAL A 161 -16.59 18.41 -23.79
C VAL A 161 -17.93 18.17 -23.09
N LEU A 162 -19.02 18.50 -23.75
CA LEU A 162 -20.40 18.29 -23.28
C LEU A 162 -21.19 17.53 -24.34
N ASP A 163 -21.66 16.34 -23.97
CA ASP A 163 -22.51 15.43 -24.74
C ASP A 163 -23.95 15.48 -24.18
N ALA A 164 -24.98 15.51 -25.02
CA ALA A 164 -26.40 15.49 -24.61
C ALA A 164 -27.34 14.99 -25.73
N ASP A 165 -28.57 14.61 -25.37
CA ASP A 165 -29.65 14.39 -26.34
C ASP A 165 -30.16 15.72 -26.92
N ARG A 166 -30.20 16.76 -26.09
CA ARG A 166 -30.68 18.10 -26.42
C ARG A 166 -29.85 19.17 -25.73
N LEU A 167 -29.56 20.27 -26.42
CA LEU A 167 -28.82 21.41 -25.89
C LEU A 167 -29.42 22.73 -26.38
N GLN A 168 -29.53 23.72 -25.50
CA GLN A 168 -29.83 25.10 -25.86
C GLN A 168 -28.70 26.01 -25.36
N VAL A 169 -28.09 26.79 -26.26
CA VAL A 169 -27.02 27.74 -25.93
C VAL A 169 -27.47 29.14 -26.32
N ASN A 170 -27.56 30.05 -25.34
CA ASN A 170 -27.72 31.48 -25.61
C ASN A 170 -26.34 32.07 -25.91
N LEU A 171 -26.18 32.72 -27.07
CA LEU A 171 -24.90 33.27 -27.56
C LEU A 171 -24.57 34.67 -27.01
N GLU A 172 -25.54 35.36 -26.40
CA GLU A 172 -25.34 36.68 -25.78
C GLU A 172 -24.66 36.56 -24.40
N ASN A 173 -25.15 35.63 -23.57
CA ASN A 173 -24.64 35.40 -22.21
C ASN A 173 -23.82 34.11 -22.06
N LEU A 174 -23.72 33.30 -23.11
CA LEU A 174 -23.00 32.03 -23.18
C LEU A 174 -23.40 31.04 -22.06
N ILE A 175 -24.69 30.96 -21.77
CA ILE A 175 -25.30 29.93 -20.93
C ILE A 175 -25.80 28.79 -21.81
N GLY A 176 -25.29 27.58 -21.55
CA GLY A 176 -25.77 26.33 -22.12
C GLY A 176 -26.67 25.57 -21.14
N VAL A 177 -27.78 25.01 -21.65
CA VAL A 177 -28.69 24.11 -20.93
C VAL A 177 -28.79 22.80 -21.72
N GLY A 178 -28.22 21.73 -21.17
CA GLY A 178 -28.31 20.37 -21.70
C GLY A 178 -29.41 19.58 -21.01
N GLU A 179 -30.15 18.77 -21.76
CA GLU A 179 -31.25 17.92 -21.29
C GLU A 179 -31.16 16.54 -21.96
N GLY A 180 -31.28 15.47 -21.16
CA GLY A 180 -31.23 14.08 -21.63
C GLY A 180 -29.79 13.53 -21.79
N ASN A 181 -29.50 12.43 -21.08
CA ASN A 181 -28.25 11.66 -21.12
C ASN A 181 -26.97 12.52 -21.04
N VAL A 182 -27.00 13.62 -20.29
CA VAL A 182 -25.96 14.65 -20.37
C VAL A 182 -24.66 14.15 -19.75
N ALA A 183 -23.53 14.34 -20.44
CA ALA A 183 -22.20 14.00 -19.93
C ALA A 183 -21.19 15.15 -20.17
N LEU A 184 -20.61 15.65 -19.08
CA LEU A 184 -19.52 16.62 -19.06
C LEU A 184 -18.19 15.89 -18.81
N THR A 185 -17.22 16.06 -19.72
CA THR A 185 -15.87 15.51 -19.59
C THR A 185 -14.83 16.63 -19.56
N ARG A 186 -13.95 16.60 -18.55
CA ARG A 186 -12.82 17.54 -18.37
C ARG A 186 -11.64 16.78 -17.75
N GLY A 187 -10.50 16.74 -18.43
CA GLY A 187 -9.35 15.90 -18.03
C GLY A 187 -9.71 14.40 -18.07
N GLN A 188 -9.44 13.67 -16.99
CA GLN A 188 -9.85 12.26 -16.84
C GLN A 188 -11.18 12.08 -16.08
N GLN A 189 -11.89 13.18 -15.79
CA GLN A 189 -13.06 13.17 -14.91
C GLN A 189 -14.35 13.34 -15.73
N VAL A 190 -15.35 12.52 -15.43
CA VAL A 190 -16.63 12.49 -16.16
C VAL A 190 -17.80 12.61 -15.19
N ILE A 191 -18.61 13.65 -15.36
CA ILE A 191 -19.86 13.90 -14.62
C ILE A 191 -21.01 13.72 -15.61
N ARG A 192 -22.04 12.99 -15.21
CA ARG A 192 -23.27 12.75 -15.97
C ARG A 192 -24.49 13.23 -15.20
N GLY A 193 -25.61 13.48 -15.86
CA GLY A 193 -26.89 13.80 -15.21
C GLY A 193 -28.05 13.99 -16.19
N ASP A 194 -29.26 14.15 -15.67
CA ASP A 194 -30.47 14.32 -16.48
C ASP A 194 -30.55 15.70 -17.15
N ARG A 195 -30.02 16.71 -16.45
CA ARG A 195 -30.00 18.11 -16.88
C ARG A 195 -28.74 18.82 -16.38
N PHE A 196 -28.19 19.66 -17.24
CA PHE A 196 -26.99 20.44 -17.00
C PHE A 196 -27.24 21.90 -17.36
N THR A 197 -26.82 22.84 -16.52
CA THR A 197 -26.87 24.28 -16.81
C THR A 197 -25.50 24.88 -16.53
N TYR A 198 -24.88 25.56 -17.48
CA TYR A 198 -23.48 26.00 -17.37
C TYR A 198 -23.22 27.32 -18.08
N ASN A 199 -22.52 28.22 -17.41
CA ASN A 199 -22.08 29.51 -17.94
C ASN A 199 -20.62 29.41 -18.40
N LEU A 200 -20.42 29.45 -19.71
CA LEU A 200 -19.13 29.30 -20.39
C LEU A 200 -18.15 30.47 -20.11
N VAL A 201 -18.64 31.62 -19.62
CA VAL A 201 -17.80 32.78 -19.25
C VAL A 201 -17.37 32.71 -17.79
N GLN A 202 -18.25 32.25 -16.90
CA GLN A 202 -18.03 32.27 -15.45
C GLN A 202 -17.46 30.94 -14.89
N ASP A 203 -17.41 29.88 -15.69
CA ASP A 203 -17.08 28.51 -15.25
C ASP A 203 -18.01 28.02 -14.10
N THR A 204 -19.24 28.54 -14.05
CA THR A 204 -20.26 28.19 -13.04
C THR A 204 -21.35 27.31 -13.64
N GLY A 205 -21.88 26.34 -12.88
CA GLY A 205 -22.97 25.50 -13.34
C GLY A 205 -23.67 24.66 -12.28
N ASN A 206 -24.73 23.99 -12.71
CA ASN A 206 -25.57 23.09 -11.94
C ASN A 206 -25.83 21.79 -12.74
N VAL A 207 -25.80 20.65 -12.04
CA VAL A 207 -26.13 19.32 -12.55
C VAL A 207 -27.25 18.73 -11.68
N LEU A 208 -28.29 18.18 -12.31
CA LEU A 208 -29.38 17.47 -11.63
C LEU A 208 -29.25 15.96 -11.82
N ASN A 209 -29.52 15.19 -10.76
CA ASN A 209 -29.36 13.73 -10.70
C ASN A 209 -27.96 13.30 -11.18
N ALA A 210 -26.95 13.89 -10.57
CA ALA A 210 -25.57 13.77 -10.99
C ALA A 210 -24.97 12.41 -10.63
N SER A 211 -24.20 11.81 -11.55
CA SER A 211 -23.43 10.58 -11.33
C SER A 211 -22.06 10.67 -12.01
N GLY A 212 -21.03 9.99 -11.48
CA GLY A 212 -19.69 10.04 -12.08
C GLY A 212 -18.67 9.08 -11.49
N GLU A 213 -17.55 8.93 -12.19
CA GLU A 213 -16.35 8.26 -11.67
C GLU A 213 -15.24 9.29 -11.47
N VAL A 214 -14.68 9.32 -10.25
CA VAL A 214 -13.60 10.22 -9.84
C VAL A 214 -12.31 9.41 -9.70
N PHE A 215 -11.28 9.78 -10.45
CA PHE A 215 -9.95 9.22 -10.31
C PHE A 215 -9.08 10.14 -9.43
N ILE A 216 -8.88 9.71 -8.17
CA ILE A 216 -8.26 10.52 -7.11
C ILE A 216 -6.85 11.04 -7.49
N PRO A 217 -5.97 10.24 -8.13
CA PRO A 217 -4.61 10.70 -8.46
C PRO A 217 -4.52 11.89 -9.43
N THR A 218 -5.53 12.15 -10.26
CA THR A 218 -5.53 13.27 -11.23
C THR A 218 -6.62 14.32 -10.95
N ALA A 219 -7.61 14.05 -10.10
CA ALA A 219 -8.67 15.02 -9.77
C ALA A 219 -8.13 16.38 -9.30
N GLY A 220 -6.94 16.42 -8.67
CA GLY A 220 -6.28 17.66 -8.28
C GLY A 220 -5.79 18.53 -9.45
N THR A 221 -5.44 17.94 -10.60
CA THR A 221 -4.97 18.64 -11.81
C THR A 221 -6.10 18.85 -12.83
N ASP A 222 -7.00 17.89 -12.96
CA ASP A 222 -8.07 17.89 -13.96
C ASP A 222 -9.11 19.00 -13.69
N PHE A 223 -9.21 19.45 -12.42
CA PHE A 223 -10.04 20.57 -11.98
C PHE A 223 -9.24 21.85 -11.64
N THR A 224 -8.07 22.03 -12.25
CA THR A 224 -7.34 23.31 -12.24
C THR A 224 -7.20 23.87 -13.65
N PRO A 225 -7.88 24.99 -13.99
CA PRO A 225 -7.65 25.66 -15.27
C PRO A 225 -6.25 26.28 -15.28
N ILE A 226 -5.35 25.74 -16.11
CA ILE A 226 -4.01 26.29 -16.34
C ILE A 226 -4.10 27.17 -17.60
N PRO A 227 -4.05 28.51 -17.51
CA PRO A 227 -4.35 29.39 -18.66
C PRO A 227 -3.33 29.35 -19.81
N THR A 228 -2.31 28.50 -19.72
CA THR A 228 -1.12 28.46 -20.57
C THR A 228 -0.78 27.07 -21.12
N ASP A 229 -1.57 26.03 -20.84
CA ASP A 229 -1.31 24.71 -21.42
C ASP A 229 -1.74 24.66 -22.89
N VAL A 230 -0.78 24.34 -23.77
CA VAL A 230 -0.97 24.21 -25.23
C VAL A 230 -0.97 22.76 -25.70
N THR A 231 -0.92 21.79 -24.79
CA THR A 231 -0.96 20.35 -25.09
C THR A 231 -2.33 19.91 -25.64
N ALA A 232 -3.37 20.75 -25.51
CA ALA A 232 -4.68 20.59 -26.13
C ALA A 232 -4.67 20.60 -27.68
N GLY A 233 -3.51 20.81 -28.33
CA GLY A 233 -3.33 20.54 -29.76
C GLY A 233 -3.20 19.04 -30.12
N GLY A 234 -3.08 18.15 -29.14
CA GLY A 234 -3.13 16.71 -29.36
C GLY A 234 -4.57 16.21 -29.56
N ILE A 235 -4.79 15.38 -30.59
CA ILE A 235 -6.12 14.82 -30.90
C ILE A 235 -6.58 13.91 -29.75
N ALA A 236 -7.47 14.42 -28.90
CA ALA A 236 -8.21 13.59 -27.95
C ALA A 236 -9.09 12.59 -28.70
N PRO A 237 -9.07 11.29 -28.35
CA PRO A 237 -9.95 10.29 -28.96
C PRO A 237 -11.44 10.65 -28.86
N GLN A 238 -12.25 10.05 -29.74
CA GLN A 238 -13.67 10.39 -29.90
C GLN A 238 -14.48 10.08 -28.62
N PRO A 239 -15.24 11.04 -28.04
CA PRO A 239 -16.01 10.82 -26.80
C PRO A 239 -17.15 9.79 -26.95
N LEU A 240 -17.48 9.40 -28.18
CA LEU A 240 -18.27 8.20 -28.47
C LEU A 240 -17.74 6.97 -27.72
N SER A 241 -16.42 6.86 -27.45
CA SER A 241 -15.85 5.78 -26.66
C SER A 241 -16.36 5.75 -25.22
N ASP A 242 -16.70 6.88 -24.61
CA ASP A 242 -17.18 6.92 -23.22
C ASP A 242 -18.66 6.60 -23.11
N ARG A 243 -19.48 7.04 -24.08
CA ARG A 243 -20.87 6.60 -24.21
C ARG A 243 -20.94 5.10 -24.54
N ILE A 244 -20.05 4.60 -25.39
CA ILE A 244 -19.91 3.16 -25.68
C ILE A 244 -19.39 2.38 -24.47
N THR A 245 -18.42 2.91 -23.71
CA THR A 245 -17.86 2.23 -22.54
C THR A 245 -18.86 2.19 -21.39
N ALA A 246 -19.63 3.26 -21.15
CA ALA A 246 -20.73 3.26 -20.20
C ALA A 246 -21.82 2.24 -20.56
N ASN A 247 -22.06 2.01 -21.86
CA ASN A 247 -22.99 1.00 -22.38
C ASN A 247 -22.35 -0.41 -22.55
N GLN A 248 -21.05 -0.59 -22.21
CA GLN A 248 -20.42 -1.90 -22.15
C GLN A 248 -20.57 -2.52 -20.76
N PRO A 249 -20.84 -3.84 -20.66
CA PRO A 249 -20.93 -4.52 -19.37
C PRO A 249 -19.60 -4.46 -18.64
N LEU A 250 -19.70 -4.21 -17.32
CA LEU A 250 -18.59 -4.15 -16.37
C LEU A 250 -17.64 -5.35 -16.49
N GLN A 251 -16.35 -5.06 -16.68
CA GLN A 251 -15.31 -6.03 -16.99
C GLN A 251 -14.01 -5.73 -16.23
N GLN A 252 -13.14 -6.75 -16.16
CA GLN A 252 -11.78 -6.68 -15.61
C GLN A 252 -11.70 -6.14 -14.16
N VAL A 253 -12.74 -6.41 -13.35
CA VAL A 253 -12.76 -6.02 -11.94
C VAL A 253 -11.61 -6.68 -11.19
N THR A 254 -10.72 -5.84 -10.65
CA THR A 254 -9.50 -6.24 -9.94
C THR A 254 -9.33 -5.40 -8.69
N SER A 255 -8.77 -5.98 -7.63
CA SER A 255 -8.42 -5.24 -6.41
C SER A 255 -6.90 -5.25 -6.22
N PRO A 256 -6.23 -4.09 -6.09
CA PRO A 256 -4.78 -3.98 -5.86
C PRO A 256 -4.41 -4.10 -4.37
N GLY A 257 -5.39 -4.30 -3.48
CA GLY A 257 -5.25 -4.13 -2.03
C GLY A 257 -6.34 -3.21 -1.47
N GLY A 258 -5.98 -2.39 -0.50
CA GLY A 258 -6.89 -1.42 0.13
C GLY A 258 -6.35 -0.90 1.46
N ILE A 259 -7.07 0.06 2.05
CA ILE A 259 -6.75 0.68 3.34
C ILE A 259 -7.11 -0.29 4.47
N THR A 260 -6.27 -0.37 5.50
CA THR A 260 -6.54 -1.16 6.71
C THR A 260 -6.33 -0.28 7.94
N ILE A 261 -7.32 -0.26 8.84
CA ILE A 261 -7.40 0.59 10.04
C ILE A 261 -7.58 -0.32 11.25
N GLY A 262 -6.74 -0.24 12.27
CA GLY A 262 -6.85 -1.08 13.45
C GLY A 262 -5.76 -0.83 14.48
N THR A 263 -5.79 -1.56 15.58
CA THR A 263 -4.75 -1.54 16.62
C THR A 263 -3.63 -2.54 16.34
N GLY A 264 -2.40 -2.17 16.69
CA GLY A 264 -1.19 -3.00 16.51
C GLY A 264 -0.47 -2.80 15.17
N SER A 265 0.39 -3.75 14.79
CA SER A 265 1.24 -3.69 13.59
C SER A 265 0.46 -4.00 12.30
N VAL A 266 -0.46 -3.12 11.93
CA VAL A 266 -1.23 -3.20 10.69
C VAL A 266 -0.30 -2.99 9.47
N PRO A 267 -0.30 -3.87 8.45
CA PRO A 267 0.43 -3.62 7.20
C PRO A 267 -0.06 -2.33 6.52
N GLN A 268 0.85 -1.48 6.04
CA GLN A 268 0.46 -0.28 5.29
C GLN A 268 -0.38 -0.67 4.07
N GLY A 269 -1.65 -0.27 4.08
CA GLY A 269 -2.61 -0.56 3.04
C GLY A 269 -2.41 0.27 1.77
N GLY A 270 -2.84 -0.28 0.64
CA GLY A 270 -2.91 0.45 -0.62
C GLY A 270 -3.93 1.59 -0.56
N GLN A 271 -3.72 2.63 -1.36
CA GLN A 271 -4.66 3.74 -1.47
C GLN A 271 -5.93 3.32 -2.22
N ILE A 272 -7.08 3.90 -1.85
CA ILE A 272 -8.26 3.93 -2.72
C ILE A 272 -7.95 4.92 -3.85
N ARG A 273 -8.23 4.55 -5.10
CA ARG A 273 -7.81 5.32 -6.29
C ARG A 273 -8.96 5.72 -7.20
N ARG A 274 -10.02 4.92 -7.29
CA ARG A 274 -11.24 5.26 -8.02
C ARG A 274 -12.44 5.24 -7.08
N LEU A 275 -13.29 6.25 -7.21
CA LEU A 275 -14.57 6.36 -6.52
C LEU A 275 -15.68 6.56 -7.54
N ARG A 276 -16.87 6.05 -7.23
CA ARG A 276 -18.12 6.38 -7.90
C ARG A 276 -18.86 7.36 -7.00
N VAL A 277 -19.50 8.37 -7.59
CA VAL A 277 -20.20 9.43 -6.88
C VAL A 277 -21.59 9.61 -7.50
N GLU A 278 -22.60 9.77 -6.64
CA GLU A 278 -23.97 10.19 -7.03
C GLU A 278 -24.43 11.33 -6.11
N ALA A 279 -25.25 12.25 -6.62
CA ALA A 279 -25.83 13.37 -5.86
C ALA A 279 -27.11 13.91 -6.54
N ASP A 280 -28.08 14.38 -5.75
CA ASP A 280 -29.35 14.92 -6.29
C ASP A 280 -29.09 16.24 -7.06
N THR A 281 -28.21 17.08 -6.52
CA THR A 281 -27.66 18.26 -7.22
C THR A 281 -26.15 18.36 -7.03
N ILE A 282 -25.45 18.87 -8.05
CA ILE A 282 -24.08 19.40 -7.94
C ILE A 282 -24.05 20.81 -8.54
N ASP A 283 -23.80 21.80 -7.70
CA ASP A 283 -23.49 23.18 -8.05
C ASP A 283 -21.98 23.37 -8.02
N PHE A 284 -21.40 24.06 -9.01
CA PHE A 284 -19.95 24.27 -9.10
C PHE A 284 -19.58 25.66 -9.59
N ASP A 285 -18.45 26.17 -9.08
CA ASP A 285 -17.84 27.44 -9.46
C ASP A 285 -16.29 27.33 -9.45
N PRO A 286 -15.54 28.37 -9.88
CA PRO A 286 -14.07 28.34 -9.91
C PRO A 286 -13.34 28.23 -8.55
N GLN A 287 -14.04 28.46 -7.43
CA GLN A 287 -13.54 28.40 -6.06
C GLN A 287 -13.93 27.10 -5.34
N GLY A 288 -15.06 26.49 -5.70
CA GLY A 288 -15.59 25.34 -4.99
C GLY A 288 -16.80 24.67 -5.63
N TRP A 289 -17.15 23.50 -5.07
CA TRP A 289 -18.32 22.70 -5.46
C TRP A 289 -19.23 22.50 -4.24
N GLN A 290 -20.54 22.51 -4.45
CA GLN A 290 -21.55 22.18 -3.44
C GLN A 290 -22.47 21.10 -4.01
N ALA A 291 -22.80 20.08 -3.21
CA ALA A 291 -23.64 18.97 -3.65
C ALA A 291 -24.60 18.51 -2.55
N THR A 292 -25.70 17.88 -2.94
CA THR A 292 -26.78 17.44 -2.04
C THR A 292 -27.06 15.94 -2.16
N ASN A 293 -27.46 15.30 -1.05
CA ASN A 293 -27.73 13.85 -0.95
C ASN A 293 -26.61 12.96 -1.50
N VAL A 294 -25.36 13.38 -1.27
CA VAL A 294 -24.16 12.82 -1.90
C VAL A 294 -23.90 11.41 -1.40
N ARG A 295 -23.65 10.49 -2.33
CA ARG A 295 -23.26 9.10 -2.08
C ARG A 295 -21.94 8.82 -2.78
N ILE A 296 -21.00 8.21 -2.07
CA ILE A 296 -19.65 7.92 -2.57
C ILE A 296 -19.32 6.46 -2.26
N THR A 297 -18.83 5.71 -3.24
CA THR A 297 -18.40 4.31 -3.04
C THR A 297 -17.14 3.96 -3.82
N ASN A 298 -16.40 2.98 -3.28
CA ASN A 298 -15.33 2.24 -3.95
C ASN A 298 -15.84 0.98 -4.69
N ASP A 299 -17.15 0.69 -4.63
CA ASP A 299 -17.74 -0.54 -5.16
C ASP A 299 -18.07 -0.44 -6.67
N PRO A 300 -17.44 -1.24 -7.53
CA PRO A 300 -17.79 -1.28 -8.96
C PRO A 300 -19.21 -1.83 -9.21
N PHE A 301 -19.85 -2.49 -8.24
CA PHE A 301 -21.17 -3.10 -8.41
C PHE A 301 -22.25 -2.36 -7.60
N SER A 302 -23.48 -2.37 -8.12
CA SER A 302 -24.69 -1.91 -7.43
C SER A 302 -25.64 -3.09 -7.14
N PRO A 303 -26.33 -3.14 -5.98
CA PRO A 303 -26.19 -2.26 -4.82
C PRO A 303 -24.78 -2.30 -4.20
N PRO A 304 -24.20 -1.15 -3.82
CA PRO A 304 -22.91 -1.12 -3.15
C PRO A 304 -22.95 -1.77 -1.75
N GLU A 305 -21.88 -2.48 -1.37
CA GLU A 305 -21.71 -3.06 -0.03
C GLU A 305 -21.20 -2.02 0.99
N LEU A 306 -20.57 -0.93 0.53
CA LEU A 306 -20.10 0.18 1.37
C LEU A 306 -20.36 1.51 0.66
N GLU A 307 -20.95 2.47 1.35
CA GLU A 307 -21.08 3.86 0.89
C GLU A 307 -20.73 4.84 2.01
N LEU A 308 -20.16 5.98 1.63
CA LEU A 308 -20.19 7.21 2.41
C LEU A 308 -21.35 8.07 1.88
N ARG A 309 -22.36 8.33 2.70
CA ARG A 309 -23.46 9.26 2.39
C ARG A 309 -23.30 10.56 3.17
N ALA A 310 -23.71 11.69 2.60
CA ALA A 310 -23.79 13.00 3.26
C ALA A 310 -24.96 13.82 2.70
N ASP A 311 -25.72 14.47 3.57
CA ASP A 311 -26.93 15.21 3.20
C ASP A 311 -26.58 16.47 2.39
N THR A 312 -25.47 17.11 2.74
CA THR A 312 -24.76 18.08 1.88
C THR A 312 -23.25 17.84 1.92
N LEU A 313 -22.56 18.24 0.85
CA LEU A 313 -21.11 18.34 0.75
C LEU A 313 -20.75 19.73 0.21
N THR A 314 -19.65 20.32 0.70
CA THR A 314 -19.09 21.57 0.16
C THR A 314 -17.58 21.47 0.13
N LEU A 315 -17.00 21.56 -1.07
CA LEU A 315 -15.56 21.57 -1.34
C LEU A 315 -15.14 23.01 -1.64
N THR A 316 -14.31 23.64 -0.81
CA THR A 316 -13.77 24.99 -1.05
C THR A 316 -12.26 24.96 -1.16
N ARG A 317 -11.70 25.53 -2.23
CA ARG A 317 -10.25 25.59 -2.45
C ARG A 317 -9.61 26.67 -1.55
N GLU A 318 -8.71 26.28 -0.66
CA GLU A 318 -7.98 27.22 0.21
C GLU A 318 -6.66 27.68 -0.43
N THR A 319 -5.98 26.76 -1.12
CA THR A 319 -4.76 27.05 -1.91
C THR A 319 -4.74 26.16 -3.16
N PRO A 320 -3.85 26.39 -4.15
CA PRO A 320 -3.66 25.48 -5.29
C PRO A 320 -3.28 24.04 -4.92
N THR A 321 -2.92 23.77 -3.66
CA THR A 321 -2.58 22.42 -3.16
C THR A 321 -3.45 21.99 -1.97
N ARG A 322 -4.50 22.72 -1.61
CA ARG A 322 -5.24 22.50 -0.36
C ARG A 322 -6.71 22.83 -0.55
N ASP A 323 -7.56 21.81 -0.47
CA ASP A 323 -9.02 21.92 -0.57
C ASP A 323 -9.66 21.50 0.76
N ARG A 324 -10.70 22.22 1.21
CA ARG A 324 -11.44 21.96 2.44
C ARG A 324 -12.80 21.34 2.08
N ILE A 325 -13.09 20.16 2.61
CA ILE A 325 -14.40 19.51 2.52
C ILE A 325 -15.17 19.76 3.83
N ARG A 326 -16.41 20.21 3.69
CA ARG A 326 -17.44 20.21 4.73
C ARG A 326 -18.57 19.28 4.33
N THR A 327 -19.20 18.65 5.31
CA THR A 327 -20.29 17.71 5.12
C THR A 327 -21.35 17.86 6.20
N THR A 328 -22.60 17.52 5.89
CA THR A 328 -23.69 17.39 6.88
C THR A 328 -24.31 16.00 6.81
N GLY A 329 -24.89 15.52 7.92
CA GLY A 329 -25.55 14.20 7.99
C GLY A 329 -24.67 12.99 7.64
N GLN A 330 -23.34 13.16 7.63
CA GLN A 330 -22.44 12.18 7.02
C GLN A 330 -22.36 10.85 7.78
N ARG A 331 -22.36 9.75 7.03
CA ARG A 331 -22.54 8.39 7.56
C ARG A 331 -21.96 7.34 6.62
N LEU A 332 -21.33 6.32 7.19
CA LEU A 332 -20.97 5.09 6.47
C LEU A 332 -22.17 4.14 6.47
N VAL A 333 -22.62 3.73 5.30
CA VAL A 333 -23.69 2.74 5.11
C VAL A 333 -23.07 1.43 4.63
N PHE A 334 -23.30 0.36 5.38
CA PHE A 334 -22.83 -0.99 5.10
C PHE A 334 -24.01 -1.87 4.68
N ASP A 335 -23.86 -2.65 3.60
CA ASP A 335 -24.84 -3.63 3.11
C ASP A 335 -26.27 -3.08 2.90
N GLN A 336 -26.41 -1.79 2.61
CA GLN A 336 -27.71 -1.09 2.55
C GLN A 336 -28.58 -1.25 3.82
N GLY A 337 -27.96 -1.41 5.00
CA GLY A 337 -28.69 -1.68 6.25
C GLY A 337 -28.10 -1.00 7.49
N LEU A 338 -26.81 -1.15 7.76
CA LEU A 338 -26.18 -0.54 8.94
C LEU A 338 -25.62 0.84 8.58
N SER A 339 -26.12 1.90 9.24
CA SER A 339 -25.65 3.27 9.07
C SER A 339 -24.91 3.76 10.32
N ILE A 340 -23.63 4.13 10.19
CA ILE A 340 -22.79 4.66 11.28
C ILE A 340 -22.45 6.13 10.99
N PRO A 341 -22.87 7.10 11.82
CA PRO A 341 -22.59 8.52 11.60
C PRO A 341 -21.11 8.87 11.84
N ILE A 342 -20.57 9.83 11.09
CA ILE A 342 -19.22 10.38 11.27
C ILE A 342 -19.34 11.80 11.86
N PRO A 343 -19.04 12.04 13.15
CA PRO A 343 -19.24 13.35 13.79
C PRO A 343 -18.23 14.44 13.38
N ARG A 344 -17.26 14.16 12.50
CA ARG A 344 -16.25 15.13 12.04
C ARG A 344 -16.65 15.77 10.70
N ASN A 345 -17.58 16.71 10.75
CA ASN A 345 -18.19 17.39 9.58
C ASN A 345 -17.25 18.30 8.75
N GLU A 346 -15.94 18.28 9.01
CA GLU A 346 -14.95 19.10 8.30
C GLU A 346 -13.59 18.40 8.20
N GLN A 347 -13.08 18.32 6.97
CA GLN A 347 -11.83 17.68 6.60
C GLN A 347 -11.05 18.59 5.64
N VAL A 348 -9.72 18.60 5.75
CA VAL A 348 -8.86 19.27 4.78
C VAL A 348 -8.09 18.21 4.02
N ILE A 349 -8.08 18.32 2.69
CA ILE A 349 -7.24 17.54 1.80
C ILE A 349 -6.13 18.49 1.34
N ASP A 350 -4.95 18.36 1.93
CA ASP A 350 -3.73 18.86 1.30
C ASP A 350 -3.27 17.81 0.29
N ARG A 351 -3.06 18.21 -0.97
CA ARG A 351 -2.74 17.31 -2.09
C ARG A 351 -1.35 16.65 -1.94
N ARG A 352 -0.56 17.07 -0.95
CA ARG A 352 0.70 16.44 -0.53
C ARG A 352 0.52 15.35 0.53
N GLN A 353 -0.59 15.39 1.29
CA GLN A 353 -0.85 14.51 2.42
C GLN A 353 -1.56 13.23 1.95
N ARG A 354 -0.83 12.11 1.97
CA ARG A 354 -1.22 10.86 1.28
C ARG A 354 -2.22 9.97 2.03
N GLN A 355 -2.56 10.34 3.27
CA GLN A 355 -3.51 9.61 4.12
C GLN A 355 -4.33 10.59 4.94
N VAL A 356 -5.64 10.41 4.91
CA VAL A 356 -6.55 10.91 5.95
C VAL A 356 -6.87 9.73 6.86
N THR A 357 -6.81 9.93 8.17
CA THR A 357 -7.34 8.97 9.16
C THR A 357 -8.79 9.36 9.49
N PRO A 358 -9.83 8.69 8.94
CA PRO A 358 -11.23 9.03 9.20
C PRO A 358 -11.74 8.48 10.55
N GLY A 359 -10.98 7.58 11.18
CA GLY A 359 -11.35 6.93 12.44
C GLY A 359 -11.46 7.93 13.61
N LEU A 360 -12.49 7.76 14.44
CA LEU A 360 -12.68 8.58 15.64
C LEU A 360 -11.75 8.15 16.77
N VAL A 361 -11.66 6.85 16.99
CA VAL A 361 -10.80 6.15 17.94
C VAL A 361 -10.55 4.75 17.41
N ASN A 362 -9.44 4.14 17.78
CA ASN A 362 -9.18 2.71 17.61
C ASN A 362 -9.41 2.00 18.95
N LEU A 363 -9.87 0.74 18.90
CA LEU A 363 -10.06 -0.11 20.07
C LEU A 363 -9.01 -1.23 20.06
N GLY A 364 -8.42 -1.53 21.21
CA GLY A 364 -7.45 -2.61 21.36
C GLY A 364 -7.53 -3.26 22.73
N TYR A 365 -6.92 -4.44 22.86
CA TYR A 365 -6.84 -5.16 24.12
C TYR A 365 -5.39 -5.58 24.40
N ASP A 366 -4.90 -5.27 25.59
CA ASP A 366 -3.60 -5.67 26.11
C ASP A 366 -3.70 -5.63 27.64
N SER A 367 -3.79 -6.79 28.28
CA SER A 367 -3.94 -6.90 29.73
C SER A 367 -2.72 -6.37 30.48
N GLU A 368 -1.53 -6.68 29.97
CA GLU A 368 -0.30 -6.68 30.76
C GLU A 368 0.40 -5.30 30.76
N ASP A 369 0.34 -4.57 29.65
CA ASP A 369 0.82 -3.20 29.58
C ASP A 369 -0.33 -2.17 29.80
N ARG A 370 -1.60 -2.49 29.46
CA ARG A 370 -2.73 -1.50 29.33
C ARG A 370 -3.98 -1.88 30.15
N GLY A 371 -3.91 -2.88 31.04
CA GLY A 371 -5.03 -3.28 31.91
C GLY A 371 -6.28 -3.80 31.18
N GLY A 372 -6.14 -4.28 29.94
CA GLY A 372 -7.20 -4.92 29.16
C GLY A 372 -7.68 -4.06 27.99
N LEU A 373 -8.99 -3.83 27.89
CA LEU A 373 -9.57 -2.98 26.85
C LEU A 373 -9.13 -1.52 26.98
N TYR A 374 -8.50 -1.00 25.93
CA TYR A 374 -8.10 0.41 25.81
C TYR A 374 -8.66 1.07 24.54
N VAL A 375 -8.75 2.39 24.60
CA VAL A 375 -9.18 3.27 23.51
C VAL A 375 -8.01 4.19 23.16
N GLU A 376 -7.70 4.36 21.88
CA GLU A 376 -6.62 5.25 21.45
C GLU A 376 -6.98 6.08 20.22
N ARG A 377 -6.26 7.16 19.97
CA ARG A 377 -6.45 8.00 18.78
C ARG A 377 -5.14 8.60 18.32
N SER A 378 -4.74 8.33 17.08
CA SER A 378 -3.56 8.99 16.48
C SER A 378 -3.89 10.41 16.05
N PHE A 379 -2.93 11.32 16.26
CA PHE A 379 -2.90 12.68 15.76
C PHE A 379 -1.55 12.92 15.08
N ASP A 380 -1.57 13.22 13.78
CA ASP A 380 -0.37 13.58 13.04
C ASP A 380 -0.02 15.06 13.35
N VAL A 381 1.05 15.25 14.14
CA VAL A 381 1.53 16.57 14.60
C VAL A 381 2.41 17.23 13.54
N ILE A 382 3.12 16.42 12.76
CA ILE A 382 3.81 16.81 11.53
C ILE A 382 3.37 15.79 10.47
N ASP A 383 2.87 16.25 9.32
CA ASP A 383 2.61 15.41 8.17
C ASP A 383 3.08 16.10 6.89
N SER A 384 4.23 15.65 6.39
CA SER A 384 4.90 16.13 5.19
C SER A 384 5.50 14.97 4.39
N GLU A 385 5.78 15.18 3.11
CA GLU A 385 6.27 14.11 2.21
C GLU A 385 7.59 13.47 2.67
N ALA A 386 8.45 14.21 3.37
CA ALA A 386 9.74 13.72 3.86
C ALA A 386 9.73 13.28 5.33
N VAL A 387 8.83 13.84 6.17
CA VAL A 387 8.76 13.55 7.62
C VAL A 387 7.32 13.60 8.11
N ARG A 388 6.91 12.53 8.79
CA ARG A 388 5.69 12.41 9.58
C ARG A 388 6.03 12.14 11.04
N VAL A 389 5.36 12.83 11.95
CA VAL A 389 5.41 12.61 13.40
C VAL A 389 3.99 12.53 13.93
N SER A 390 3.63 11.41 14.55
CA SER A 390 2.32 11.17 15.13
C SER A 390 2.39 10.98 16.64
N VAL A 391 1.35 11.42 17.35
CA VAL A 391 1.17 11.22 18.78
C VAL A 391 -0.18 10.56 18.98
N THR A 392 -0.18 9.42 19.66
CA THR A 392 -1.36 8.60 19.95
C THR A 392 -1.56 8.50 21.45
N PRO A 393 -2.38 9.38 22.06
CA PRO A 393 -2.88 9.18 23.42
C PRO A 393 -3.75 7.92 23.51
N GLN A 394 -3.70 7.26 24.66
CA GLN A 394 -4.41 6.03 24.98
C GLN A 394 -5.12 6.19 26.33
N VAL A 395 -6.28 5.55 26.51
CA VAL A 395 -7.07 5.52 27.75
C VAL A 395 -7.46 4.09 28.08
N PHE A 396 -7.16 3.64 29.30
CA PHE A 396 -7.31 2.23 29.71
C PHE A 396 -8.69 2.00 30.34
N VAL A 397 -9.70 1.83 29.48
CA VAL A 397 -11.12 1.80 29.87
C VAL A 397 -11.47 0.62 30.78
N GLN A 398 -10.89 -0.55 30.57
CA GLN A 398 -11.11 -1.68 31.48
C GLN A 398 -10.49 -1.40 32.85
N GLN A 399 -9.22 -0.98 32.88
CA GLN A 399 -8.51 -0.67 34.12
C GLN A 399 -9.20 0.43 34.95
N ALA A 400 -9.75 1.45 34.28
CA ALA A 400 -10.55 2.53 34.87
C ALA A 400 -11.79 2.03 35.62
N ILE A 401 -12.29 0.83 35.28
CA ILE A 401 -13.47 0.20 35.88
C ILE A 401 -13.07 -0.87 36.90
N THR A 402 -12.00 -1.64 36.65
CA THR A 402 -11.60 -2.79 37.48
C THR A 402 -10.66 -2.47 38.62
N GLU A 403 -9.75 -1.51 38.47
CA GLU A 403 -8.60 -1.35 39.38
C GLU A 403 -8.53 0.00 40.09
N SER A 404 -8.98 1.09 39.47
CA SER A 404 -8.72 2.46 39.95
C SER A 404 -9.51 2.89 41.20
N GLY A 405 -10.31 2.00 41.79
CA GLY A 405 -11.21 2.33 42.91
C GLY A 405 -12.24 3.42 42.58
N GLY A 406 -12.52 3.66 41.29
CA GLY A 406 -13.36 4.76 40.79
C GLY A 406 -12.61 6.06 40.44
N ASN A 407 -11.29 6.16 40.67
CA ASN A 407 -10.51 7.32 40.24
C ASN A 407 -10.17 7.30 38.74
N ILE A 408 -11.12 7.74 37.91
CA ILE A 408 -10.99 7.86 36.45
C ILE A 408 -9.94 8.89 35.98
N PHE A 409 -9.24 9.57 36.90
CA PHE A 409 -8.22 10.58 36.61
C PHE A 409 -6.81 10.17 37.07
N SER A 410 -6.57 8.90 37.43
CA SER A 410 -5.20 8.45 37.76
C SER A 410 -4.28 8.57 36.54
N PRO A 411 -3.04 9.10 36.65
CA PRO A 411 -2.11 9.20 35.53
C PRO A 411 -1.74 7.84 34.90
N ASP A 412 -1.91 6.75 35.64
CA ASP A 412 -1.69 5.37 35.21
C ASP A 412 -2.72 4.91 34.16
N LEU A 413 -3.89 5.54 34.09
CA LEU A 413 -4.94 5.21 33.11
C LEU A 413 -4.70 5.78 31.71
N PHE A 414 -3.59 6.50 31.52
CA PHE A 414 -3.26 7.23 30.31
C PHE A 414 -1.92 6.77 29.74
N GLY A 415 -1.94 6.31 28.49
CA GLY A 415 -0.73 5.96 27.73
C GLY A 415 -0.44 6.98 26.63
N ILE A 416 0.80 7.03 26.16
CA ILE A 416 1.19 7.79 24.96
C ILE A 416 2.10 6.94 24.09
N ARG A 417 1.73 6.80 22.81
CA ARG A 417 2.61 6.27 21.76
C ARG A 417 3.02 7.40 20.81
N GLY A 418 4.32 7.60 20.63
CA GLY A 418 4.87 8.48 19.60
C GLY A 418 5.34 7.68 18.38
N GLY A 419 4.99 8.12 17.17
CA GLY A 419 5.45 7.57 15.91
C GLY A 419 6.29 8.58 15.12
N LEU A 420 7.34 8.11 14.46
CA LEU A 420 8.16 8.85 13.51
C LEU A 420 8.31 8.02 12.24
N GLU A 421 8.04 8.61 11.09
CA GLU A 421 8.28 8.02 9.78
C GLU A 421 8.90 9.09 8.87
N ALA A 422 10.16 8.91 8.47
CA ALA A 422 10.88 9.87 7.64
C ALA A 422 11.55 9.21 6.43
N THR A 423 11.36 9.80 5.26
CA THR A 423 11.99 9.38 4.00
C THR A 423 13.20 10.25 3.75
N LEU A 424 14.39 9.73 4.07
CA LEU A 424 15.67 10.46 3.98
C LEU A 424 16.29 10.41 2.57
N GLY A 425 15.74 9.59 1.68
CA GLY A 425 16.15 9.44 0.29
C GLY A 425 15.24 8.46 -0.44
N PRO A 426 15.38 8.28 -1.77
CA PRO A 426 14.42 7.56 -2.61
C PRO A 426 14.07 6.13 -2.19
N GLN A 427 14.93 5.48 -1.40
CA GLN A 427 14.73 4.13 -0.86
C GLN A 427 15.16 4.02 0.62
N THR A 428 15.37 5.15 1.30
CA THR A 428 15.95 5.20 2.65
C THR A 428 14.93 5.74 3.64
N THR A 429 14.48 4.89 4.57
CA THR A 429 13.42 5.23 5.54
C THR A 429 13.91 5.10 6.97
N LEU A 430 13.55 6.07 7.80
CA LEU A 430 13.81 6.10 9.24
C LEU A 430 12.47 5.99 9.97
N THR A 431 12.24 4.86 10.64
CA THR A 431 11.05 4.61 11.45
C THR A 431 11.42 4.65 12.92
N GLY A 432 10.75 5.49 13.72
CA GLY A 432 10.89 5.56 15.17
C GLY A 432 9.56 5.27 15.87
N LEU A 433 9.64 4.63 17.03
CA LEU A 433 8.50 4.32 17.89
C LEU A 433 8.90 4.60 19.34
N ALA A 434 8.07 5.35 20.06
CA ALA A 434 8.14 5.49 21.51
C ALA A 434 6.81 5.01 22.11
N VAL A 435 6.86 4.24 23.19
CA VAL A 435 5.69 3.78 23.94
C VAL A 435 5.91 4.08 25.41
N LEU A 436 4.98 4.83 25.98
CA LEU A 436 4.87 5.10 27.40
C LEU A 436 3.51 4.55 27.87
N PRO A 437 3.48 3.36 28.50
CA PRO A 437 2.24 2.66 28.87
C PRO A 437 1.58 3.21 30.15
N GLY A 438 2.08 4.30 30.73
CA GLY A 438 1.49 5.00 31.88
C GLY A 438 2.25 6.30 32.14
N LEU A 439 1.59 7.35 32.64
CA LEU A 439 2.27 8.65 32.87
C LEU A 439 3.09 8.71 34.17
N THR A 440 3.10 7.64 34.96
CA THR A 440 3.97 7.41 36.13
C THR A 440 5.31 6.78 35.72
N ASP A 441 6.34 6.99 36.55
CA ASP A 441 7.68 6.39 36.43
C ASP A 441 8.29 6.37 35.02
N ILE A 442 8.11 7.48 34.30
CA ILE A 442 8.42 7.65 32.86
C ILE A 442 9.84 7.17 32.48
N ALA A 443 10.83 7.39 33.35
CA ALA A 443 12.22 6.98 33.10
C ALA A 443 12.42 5.46 32.99
N ASP A 444 11.56 4.67 33.64
CA ASP A 444 11.55 3.22 33.57
C ASP A 444 10.40 2.65 32.72
N ASN A 445 9.28 3.36 32.57
CA ASN A 445 8.17 2.89 31.74
C ASN A 445 8.35 3.19 30.23
N LEU A 446 9.17 4.17 29.86
CA LEU A 446 9.47 4.46 28.44
C LEU A 446 10.20 3.30 27.75
N ARG A 447 9.59 2.81 26.65
CA ARG A 447 10.20 1.91 25.67
C ARG A 447 10.35 2.66 24.35
N ALA A 448 11.47 2.47 23.65
CA ALA A 448 11.73 3.20 22.40
C ALA A 448 12.53 2.37 21.40
N SER A 449 12.29 2.57 20.11
CA SER A 449 13.11 2.06 19.02
C SER A 449 13.25 3.08 17.89
N LEU A 450 14.38 3.03 17.20
CA LEU A 450 14.71 3.87 16.05
C LEU A 450 15.45 3.01 15.03
N ARG A 451 14.84 2.82 13.86
CA ARG A 451 15.26 1.87 12.83
C ARG A 451 15.40 2.57 11.49
N LEU A 452 16.63 2.70 11.01
CA LEU A 452 16.97 3.14 9.66
C LEU A 452 17.02 1.92 8.73
N ARG A 453 16.32 1.98 7.60
CA ARG A 453 16.39 0.98 6.52
C ARG A 453 16.88 1.65 5.25
N THR A 454 17.83 1.02 4.57
CA THR A 454 18.33 1.47 3.26
C THR A 454 18.77 0.26 2.44
N PRO A 455 18.52 0.22 1.12
CA PRO A 455 19.15 -0.78 0.28
C PRO A 455 20.64 -0.47 0.14
N VAL A 456 21.43 -1.52 0.00
CA VAL A 456 22.86 -1.48 -0.32
C VAL A 456 23.17 -2.51 -1.39
N ASN A 457 23.96 -2.16 -2.40
CA ASN A 457 24.35 -3.10 -3.45
C ASN A 457 25.59 -3.88 -2.99
N LEU A 458 25.43 -5.20 -2.86
CA LEU A 458 26.49 -6.12 -2.45
C LEU A 458 26.45 -7.32 -3.40
N LEU A 459 27.61 -7.77 -3.91
CA LEU A 459 27.69 -8.86 -4.89
C LEU A 459 26.73 -8.66 -6.09
N GLU A 460 26.67 -7.43 -6.61
CA GLU A 460 25.79 -6.99 -7.72
C GLU A 460 24.28 -7.19 -7.47
N ARG A 461 23.86 -7.38 -6.21
CA ARG A 461 22.46 -7.60 -5.81
C ARG A 461 21.98 -6.60 -4.76
N PRO A 462 20.72 -6.14 -4.82
CA PRO A 462 20.16 -5.26 -3.80
C PRO A 462 19.93 -6.03 -2.50
N HIS A 463 20.68 -5.67 -1.47
CA HIS A 463 20.54 -6.17 -0.10
C HIS A 463 19.84 -5.11 0.77
N GLY A 464 19.14 -5.51 1.83
CA GLY A 464 18.57 -4.59 2.81
C GLY A 464 19.52 -4.37 3.98
N LEU A 465 20.06 -3.16 4.15
CA LEU A 465 20.72 -2.77 5.40
C LEU A 465 19.66 -2.17 6.34
N THR A 466 19.52 -2.77 7.53
CA THR A 466 18.78 -2.20 8.65
C THR A 466 19.76 -1.85 9.76
N VAL A 467 19.76 -0.60 10.21
CA VAL A 467 20.48 -0.15 11.41
C VAL A 467 19.43 0.22 12.45
N GLU A 468 19.55 -0.33 13.66
CA GLU A 468 18.54 -0.20 14.70
C GLU A 468 19.17 0.11 16.06
N TYR A 469 18.54 1.04 16.77
CA TYR A 469 18.69 1.27 18.21
C TYR A 469 17.37 0.94 18.90
N SER A 470 17.40 0.23 20.02
CA SER A 470 16.24 0.01 20.88
C SER A 470 16.60 0.14 22.36
N TYR A 471 15.60 0.52 23.16
CA TYR A 471 15.67 0.75 24.61
C TYR A 471 14.41 0.17 25.28
N ARG A 472 14.61 -0.70 26.28
CA ARG A 472 13.56 -1.51 26.93
C ARG A 472 12.64 -2.21 25.94
N ASP A 473 13.24 -2.81 24.91
CA ASP A 473 12.51 -3.60 23.92
C ASP A 473 11.99 -4.89 24.54
N ARG A 474 10.80 -5.33 24.12
CA ARG A 474 10.03 -6.40 24.79
C ARG A 474 9.73 -7.52 23.80
N LEU A 475 10.47 -8.63 23.94
CA LEU A 475 10.51 -9.73 23.00
C LEU A 475 9.85 -10.98 23.60
N TYR A 476 8.87 -11.55 22.92
CA TYR A 476 8.29 -12.84 23.33
C TYR A 476 9.15 -14.00 22.80
N ASN A 477 9.62 -14.87 23.70
CA ASN A 477 10.46 -16.03 23.37
C ASN A 477 9.82 -17.35 23.84
N GLY A 478 8.62 -17.64 23.30
CA GLY A 478 7.97 -18.95 23.43
C GLY A 478 7.79 -19.38 24.88
N SER A 479 8.31 -20.56 25.24
CA SER A 479 8.19 -21.10 26.60
C SER A 479 8.81 -20.22 27.69
N LEU A 480 9.69 -19.28 27.34
CA LEU A 480 10.30 -18.31 28.26
C LEU A 480 9.49 -17.02 28.43
N GLY A 481 8.33 -16.90 27.77
CA GLY A 481 7.46 -15.72 27.85
C GLY A 481 8.11 -14.45 27.31
N TYR A 482 7.69 -13.30 27.82
CA TYR A 482 8.28 -12.01 27.47
C TYR A 482 9.60 -11.75 28.20
N GLN A 483 10.57 -11.26 27.44
CA GLN A 483 11.93 -10.95 27.89
C GLN A 483 12.26 -9.49 27.50
N THR A 484 12.95 -8.76 28.38
CA THR A 484 13.27 -7.33 28.16
C THR A 484 14.74 -7.11 27.84
N VAL A 485 15.02 -6.45 26.71
CA VAL A 485 16.37 -5.98 26.34
C VAL A 485 16.51 -4.52 26.77
N ARG A 486 17.38 -4.23 27.75
CA ARG A 486 17.50 -2.86 28.31
C ARG A 486 17.97 -1.88 27.23
N SER A 487 18.93 -2.26 26.40
CA SER A 487 19.19 -1.59 25.13
C SER A 487 19.91 -2.49 24.12
N SER A 488 19.75 -2.21 22.83
CA SER A 488 20.49 -2.85 21.74
C SER A 488 20.77 -1.84 20.64
N ILE A 489 21.97 -1.85 20.09
CA ILE A 489 22.34 -1.06 18.90
C ILE A 489 23.08 -1.93 17.89
N GLY A 490 22.76 -1.84 16.61
CA GLY A 490 23.57 -2.49 15.58
C GLY A 490 22.99 -2.48 14.18
N GLY A 491 23.66 -3.22 13.29
CA GLY A 491 23.29 -3.35 11.88
C GLY A 491 23.05 -4.81 11.48
N ILE A 492 22.06 -5.04 10.60
CA ILE A 492 21.79 -6.31 9.94
C ILE A 492 21.69 -6.05 8.44
N VAL A 493 22.43 -6.82 7.65
CA VAL A 493 22.31 -6.89 6.19
C VAL A 493 21.56 -8.16 5.82
N THR A 494 20.45 -8.03 5.09
CA THR A 494 19.63 -9.13 4.56
C THR A 494 19.80 -9.27 3.05
N SER A 495 19.87 -10.50 2.55
CA SER A 495 19.87 -10.79 1.11
C SER A 495 18.45 -10.63 0.52
N PRO A 496 18.33 -10.42 -0.80
CA PRO A 496 17.08 -10.72 -1.49
C PRO A 496 16.83 -12.24 -1.49
N VAL A 497 15.66 -12.68 -1.94
CA VAL A 497 15.43 -14.10 -2.24
C VAL A 497 16.19 -14.47 -3.51
N ILE A 498 17.04 -15.49 -3.43
CA ILE A 498 17.91 -15.94 -4.51
C ILE A 498 17.39 -17.32 -4.99
N PRO A 499 16.69 -17.39 -6.15
CA PRO A 499 16.33 -18.68 -6.73
C PRO A 499 17.58 -19.40 -7.26
N LEU A 500 17.74 -20.67 -6.93
CA LEU A 500 18.89 -21.49 -7.31
C LEU A 500 18.68 -22.13 -8.69
N GLY A 501 18.66 -21.29 -9.72
CA GLY A 501 18.30 -21.68 -11.09
C GLY A 501 16.86 -22.25 -11.16
N ASP A 502 16.60 -23.07 -12.18
CA ASP A 502 15.27 -23.68 -12.41
C ASP A 502 14.92 -24.80 -11.41
N THR A 503 15.72 -24.99 -10.35
CA THR A 503 15.49 -26.06 -9.37
C THR A 503 14.25 -25.83 -8.52
N GLY A 504 13.78 -24.59 -8.37
CA GLY A 504 12.69 -24.21 -7.46
C GLY A 504 13.10 -24.14 -5.98
N PHE A 505 14.39 -24.20 -5.67
CA PHE A 505 14.91 -23.87 -4.34
C PHE A 505 15.19 -22.37 -4.22
N ASN A 506 14.80 -21.78 -3.09
CA ASN A 506 15.02 -20.38 -2.75
C ASN A 506 16.01 -20.29 -1.58
N LEU A 507 17.11 -19.56 -1.79
CA LEU A 507 18.10 -19.21 -0.77
C LEU A 507 17.86 -17.79 -0.27
N SER A 508 17.96 -17.57 1.03
CA SER A 508 18.15 -16.24 1.62
C SER A 508 19.14 -16.30 2.78
N TYR A 509 19.82 -15.20 3.08
CA TYR A 509 20.73 -15.09 4.21
C TYR A 509 20.70 -13.69 4.84
N GLN A 510 21.20 -13.59 6.05
CA GLN A 510 21.49 -12.32 6.71
C GLN A 510 22.76 -12.43 7.55
N ALA A 511 23.42 -11.30 7.77
CA ALA A 511 24.52 -11.15 8.70
C ALA A 511 24.38 -9.84 9.46
N GLY A 512 24.74 -9.80 10.74
CA GLY A 512 24.62 -8.60 11.55
C GLY A 512 25.57 -8.55 12.73
N ALA A 513 25.82 -7.33 13.21
CA ALA A 513 26.62 -7.06 14.38
C ALA A 513 25.86 -6.09 15.29
N GLN A 514 25.73 -6.44 16.56
CA GLN A 514 24.99 -5.67 17.57
C GLN A 514 25.80 -5.57 18.86
N TYR A 515 25.55 -4.52 19.63
CA TYR A 515 25.98 -4.37 21.01
C TYR A 515 24.73 -4.32 21.89
N ILE A 516 24.61 -5.28 22.81
CA ILE A 516 23.37 -5.61 23.51
C ILE A 516 23.62 -5.51 25.01
N THR A 517 22.80 -4.72 25.69
CA THR A 517 22.74 -4.62 27.15
C THR A 517 21.42 -5.24 27.62
N ALA A 518 21.50 -6.38 28.30
CA ALA A 518 20.33 -7.09 28.83
C ALA A 518 20.70 -7.87 30.09
N ASP A 519 19.68 -8.42 30.76
CA ASP A 519 19.87 -9.16 32.01
C ASP A 519 20.19 -10.63 31.70
N SER A 520 21.07 -11.23 32.51
CA SER A 520 21.61 -12.57 32.33
C SER A 520 21.48 -13.40 33.60
N ASP A 521 21.36 -14.72 33.45
CA ASP A 521 21.41 -15.72 34.52
C ASP A 521 22.79 -16.42 34.62
N ARG A 522 23.73 -16.08 33.73
CA ARG A 522 25.09 -16.64 33.71
C ARG A 522 25.94 -16.04 34.81
N ILE A 523 25.94 -16.71 35.97
CA ILE A 523 26.70 -16.32 37.18
C ILE A 523 28.19 -16.07 36.87
N ASP A 524 28.76 -16.80 35.92
CA ASP A 524 30.14 -16.67 35.44
C ASP A 524 30.45 -15.39 34.65
N LEU A 525 29.42 -14.68 34.17
CA LEU A 525 29.54 -13.40 33.46
C LEU A 525 29.16 -12.19 34.33
N LEU A 526 28.83 -12.41 35.60
CA LEU A 526 28.20 -11.42 36.48
C LEU A 526 29.09 -11.10 37.68
N GLU A 527 29.15 -9.82 38.04
CA GLU A 527 30.00 -9.35 39.14
C GLU A 527 29.57 -9.98 40.50
N PRO A 528 30.50 -10.28 41.42
CA PRO A 528 30.16 -10.94 42.70
C PRO A 528 29.27 -10.11 43.64
N ILE A 529 29.33 -8.78 43.52
CA ILE A 529 28.48 -7.82 44.24
C ILE A 529 27.92 -6.89 43.15
N ARG A 530 26.59 -6.81 43.04
CA ARG A 530 25.89 -6.10 41.96
C ARG A 530 24.49 -5.68 42.40
N ASP A 531 23.99 -4.56 41.86
CA ASP A 531 22.61 -4.10 42.09
C ASP A 531 21.59 -4.79 41.17
N ASN A 532 22.05 -5.41 40.08
CA ASN A 532 21.23 -6.06 39.06
C ASN A 532 22.06 -7.05 38.22
N ASN A 533 21.39 -7.90 37.43
CA ASN A 533 22.04 -8.97 36.67
C ASN A 533 22.40 -8.57 35.22
N ARG A 534 22.74 -7.31 34.97
CA ARG A 534 22.90 -6.76 33.62
C ARG A 534 24.32 -6.93 33.10
N ILE A 535 24.46 -7.43 31.88
CA ILE A 535 25.73 -7.46 31.14
C ILE A 535 25.57 -6.75 29.80
N SER A 536 26.69 -6.26 29.25
CA SER A 536 26.73 -5.66 27.92
C SER A 536 27.73 -6.43 27.05
N LEU A 537 27.26 -6.99 25.93
CA LEU A 537 28.04 -7.84 25.04
C LEU A 537 27.86 -7.44 23.59
N GLY A 538 28.94 -7.52 22.82
CA GLY A 538 28.85 -7.55 21.36
C GLY A 538 28.38 -8.93 20.89
N ARG A 539 27.42 -8.97 19.97
CA ARG A 539 26.95 -10.16 19.24
C ARG A 539 27.26 -10.01 17.76
N LEU A 540 28.02 -10.94 17.20
CA LEU A 540 28.11 -11.17 15.75
C LEU A 540 27.18 -12.34 15.40
N GLN A 541 26.27 -12.15 14.46
CA GLN A 541 25.29 -13.16 14.07
C GLN A 541 25.22 -13.33 12.54
N GLY A 542 24.92 -14.54 12.09
CA GLY A 542 24.62 -14.85 10.70
C GLY A 542 23.63 -15.99 10.59
N SER A 543 22.78 -15.97 9.57
CA SER A 543 21.87 -17.08 9.28
C SER A 543 21.65 -17.25 7.79
N ALA A 544 21.51 -18.49 7.33
CA ALA A 544 21.15 -18.84 5.96
C ALA A 544 19.97 -19.82 5.95
N ALA A 545 18.99 -19.58 5.09
CA ALA A 545 17.79 -20.38 4.93
C ALA A 545 17.63 -20.84 3.47
N LEU A 546 17.38 -22.13 3.29
CA LEU A 546 17.07 -22.76 2.01
C LEU A 546 15.67 -23.35 2.09
N SER A 547 14.77 -22.97 1.19
CA SER A 547 13.38 -23.44 1.19
C SER A 547 12.89 -23.86 -0.20
N ARG A 548 11.85 -24.68 -0.23
CA ARG A 548 11.16 -25.12 -1.46
C ARG A 548 9.68 -25.38 -1.19
N GLY A 549 8.84 -24.88 -2.10
CA GLY A 549 7.43 -25.25 -2.19
C GLY A 549 7.19 -26.32 -3.26
N PHE A 550 6.17 -27.15 -3.05
CA PHE A 550 5.67 -28.17 -3.96
C PHE A 550 4.14 -28.01 -4.03
N LEU A 551 3.64 -27.47 -5.14
CA LEU A 551 2.20 -27.41 -5.39
C LEU A 551 1.70 -28.84 -5.63
N LEU A 552 0.87 -29.35 -4.72
CA LEU A 552 0.31 -30.71 -4.81
C LEU A 552 -0.98 -30.73 -5.62
N TRP A 553 -1.78 -29.67 -5.51
CA TRP A 553 -3.05 -29.52 -6.21
C TRP A 553 -3.43 -28.03 -6.33
N GLN A 554 -4.15 -27.68 -7.40
CA GLN A 554 -4.75 -26.37 -7.61
C GLN A 554 -6.12 -26.54 -8.30
N GLY A 555 -7.11 -25.81 -7.83
CA GLY A 555 -8.43 -25.68 -8.44
C GLY A 555 -8.58 -24.38 -9.24
N ASN A 556 -9.79 -24.12 -9.74
CA ASN A 556 -10.10 -22.91 -10.51
C ASN A 556 -10.65 -21.79 -9.62
N ALA A 557 -10.38 -20.54 -10.00
CA ALA A 557 -11.14 -19.38 -9.52
C ALA A 557 -12.58 -19.42 -10.04
N LEU A 558 -13.50 -18.77 -9.31
CA LEU A 558 -14.77 -18.34 -9.88
C LEU A 558 -14.60 -16.99 -10.62
N PRO A 559 -15.46 -16.65 -11.60
CA PRO A 559 -15.41 -15.36 -12.27
C PRO A 559 -15.53 -14.18 -11.30
N ALA A 560 -14.87 -13.07 -11.62
CA ALA A 560 -14.77 -11.87 -10.79
C ALA A 560 -16.06 -11.02 -10.81
N THR A 561 -17.18 -11.59 -10.35
CA THR A 561 -18.50 -10.95 -10.29
C THR A 561 -19.04 -10.93 -8.86
N ALA A 562 -19.87 -9.94 -8.52
CA ALA A 562 -20.43 -9.74 -7.18
C ALA A 562 -21.23 -10.93 -6.62
N THR A 563 -21.76 -11.81 -7.46
CA THR A 563 -22.52 -13.00 -7.04
C THR A 563 -21.68 -14.28 -7.00
N GLN A 564 -20.46 -14.25 -7.55
CA GLN A 564 -19.57 -15.42 -7.66
C GLN A 564 -18.25 -15.15 -6.93
N GLY A 565 -17.14 -14.96 -7.65
CA GLY A 565 -15.79 -14.86 -7.07
C GLY A 565 -15.53 -13.62 -6.22
N LEU A 566 -16.39 -12.59 -6.27
CA LEU A 566 -16.25 -11.38 -5.45
C LEU A 566 -17.37 -11.25 -4.39
N ARG A 567 -18.08 -12.32 -4.05
CA ARG A 567 -19.27 -12.23 -3.17
C ARG A 567 -18.96 -11.89 -1.70
N TYR A 568 -17.84 -12.38 -1.18
CA TYR A 568 -17.40 -12.18 0.20
C TYR A 568 -15.93 -11.74 0.30
N THR A 569 -15.31 -11.37 -0.83
CA THR A 569 -13.85 -11.16 -0.95
C THR A 569 -13.53 -10.16 -2.06
N PRO A 570 -12.49 -9.31 -1.91
CA PRO A 570 -12.05 -8.38 -2.97
C PRO A 570 -11.35 -9.06 -4.15
N THR A 571 -10.92 -10.32 -4.00
CA THR A 571 -10.27 -11.10 -5.05
C THR A 571 -10.80 -12.55 -5.08
N PRO A 572 -10.96 -13.17 -6.26
CA PRO A 572 -11.46 -14.55 -6.36
C PRO A 572 -10.51 -15.56 -5.70
N ILE A 573 -11.04 -16.34 -4.76
CA ILE A 573 -10.26 -17.37 -4.07
C ILE A 573 -10.05 -18.58 -4.99
N VAL A 574 -8.77 -18.94 -5.16
CA VAL A 574 -8.30 -20.12 -5.89
C VAL A 574 -8.03 -21.25 -4.89
N PRO A 575 -8.73 -22.40 -4.95
CA PRO A 575 -8.42 -23.55 -4.13
C PRO A 575 -7.02 -24.10 -4.44
N TYR A 576 -6.24 -24.49 -3.43
CA TYR A 576 -4.95 -25.14 -3.63
C TYR A 576 -4.50 -25.96 -2.42
N VAL A 577 -3.55 -26.86 -2.63
CA VAL A 577 -2.79 -27.53 -1.56
C VAL A 577 -1.31 -27.54 -1.94
N GLN A 578 -0.46 -27.15 -1.00
CA GLN A 578 0.99 -27.02 -1.17
C GLN A 578 1.73 -27.64 0.03
N LEU A 579 2.69 -28.52 -0.26
CA LEU A 579 3.71 -28.93 0.70
C LEU A 579 4.88 -27.93 0.62
N TYR A 580 5.51 -27.61 1.72
CA TYR A 580 6.77 -26.88 1.75
C TYR A 580 7.76 -27.50 2.73
N ALA A 581 9.04 -27.37 2.41
CA ALA A 581 10.14 -27.78 3.26
C ALA A 581 11.21 -26.68 3.29
N GLY A 582 11.91 -26.55 4.41
CA GLY A 582 13.01 -25.62 4.55
C GLY A 582 14.01 -26.03 5.62
N VAL A 583 15.24 -25.57 5.46
CA VAL A 583 16.33 -25.72 6.44
C VAL A 583 16.94 -24.34 6.65
N ARG A 584 17.10 -23.93 7.91
CA ARG A 584 17.73 -22.68 8.32
C ARG A 584 18.85 -22.97 9.31
N GLY A 585 20.06 -22.51 9.01
CA GLY A 585 21.16 -22.44 9.96
C GLY A 585 21.29 -21.03 10.53
N ASP A 586 21.44 -20.91 11.84
CA ASP A 586 21.75 -19.67 12.56
C ASP A 586 23.02 -19.87 13.39
N ALA A 587 23.86 -18.84 13.49
CA ALA A 587 25.03 -18.84 14.36
C ALA A 587 25.23 -17.44 14.98
N SER A 588 25.33 -17.40 16.31
CA SER A 588 25.55 -16.20 17.13
C SER A 588 26.80 -16.38 17.99
N PHE A 589 27.71 -15.40 17.96
CA PHE A 589 28.97 -15.38 18.71
C PHE A 589 29.04 -14.12 19.56
N TYR A 590 29.44 -14.25 20.83
CA TYR A 590 29.44 -13.15 21.80
C TYR A 590 30.85 -12.74 22.23
N THR A 591 31.02 -11.49 22.66
CA THR A 591 32.29 -10.98 23.19
C THR A 591 32.72 -11.62 24.53
N SER A 592 31.84 -12.39 25.18
CA SER A 592 32.18 -13.25 26.33
C SER A 592 32.94 -14.53 25.93
N GLY A 593 32.95 -14.88 24.63
CA GLY A 593 33.41 -16.18 24.14
C GLY A 593 32.30 -17.24 24.05
N ASP A 594 31.09 -16.95 24.54
CA ASP A 594 29.92 -17.79 24.30
C ASP A 594 29.53 -17.82 22.82
N GLN A 595 28.89 -18.90 22.41
CA GLN A 595 28.30 -19.05 21.09
C GLN A 595 27.02 -19.89 21.16
N GLN A 596 26.11 -19.66 20.21
CA GLN A 596 24.91 -20.47 19.99
C GLN A 596 24.73 -20.71 18.49
N THR A 597 24.68 -21.98 18.11
CA THR A 597 24.45 -22.42 16.72
C THR A 597 23.19 -23.28 16.67
N LEU A 598 22.32 -23.00 15.70
CA LEU A 598 21.01 -23.62 15.55
C LEU A 598 20.87 -24.15 14.12
N LEU A 599 20.39 -25.38 13.96
CA LEU A 599 19.95 -25.91 12.66
C LEU A 599 18.47 -26.27 12.78
N THR A 600 17.62 -25.45 12.18
CA THR A 600 16.16 -25.64 12.13
C THR A 600 15.77 -26.34 10.83
N GLY A 601 15.17 -27.51 10.92
CA GLY A 601 14.46 -28.16 9.81
C GLY A 601 12.95 -28.00 9.97
N THR A 602 12.27 -27.58 8.91
CA THR A 602 10.81 -27.38 8.88
C THR A 602 10.21 -28.13 7.71
N ILE A 603 9.10 -28.82 7.96
CA ILE A 603 8.21 -29.37 6.93
C ILE A 603 6.77 -28.98 7.26
N GLY A 604 6.01 -28.55 6.26
CA GLY A 604 4.61 -28.17 6.45
C GLY A 604 3.77 -28.35 5.20
N ILE A 605 2.46 -28.41 5.42
CA ILE A 605 1.44 -28.43 4.39
C ILE A 605 0.46 -27.28 4.65
N GLN A 606 0.07 -26.58 3.60
CA GLN A 606 -0.90 -25.50 3.66
C GLN A 606 -1.83 -25.55 2.45
N GLY A 607 -3.00 -24.94 2.56
CA GLY A 607 -3.93 -24.89 1.45
C GLY A 607 -5.24 -24.22 1.80
N GLN A 608 -6.13 -24.17 0.81
CA GLN A 608 -7.49 -23.72 0.96
C GLN A 608 -8.42 -24.47 0.01
N PHE A 609 -9.59 -24.85 0.51
CA PHE A 609 -10.65 -25.51 -0.24
C PHE A 609 -11.86 -24.59 -0.39
N GLY A 610 -12.56 -24.72 -1.53
CA GLY A 610 -13.72 -23.90 -1.86
C GLY A 610 -13.36 -22.47 -2.31
N ASN A 611 -14.36 -21.74 -2.81
CA ASN A 611 -14.16 -20.43 -3.44
C ASN A 611 -14.71 -19.26 -2.61
N PHE A 612 -15.24 -19.51 -1.41
CA PHE A 612 -15.85 -18.51 -0.52
C PHE A 612 -16.96 -17.70 -1.20
N SER A 613 -17.91 -18.39 -1.82
CA SER A 613 -18.96 -17.82 -2.67
C SER A 613 -20.35 -18.39 -2.39
N ARG A 614 -20.46 -19.67 -2.02
CA ARG A 614 -21.71 -20.26 -1.51
C ARG A 614 -21.91 -19.85 -0.04
N PRO A 615 -23.15 -19.85 0.48
CA PRO A 615 -23.44 -19.24 1.79
C PRO A 615 -23.09 -20.12 3.01
N PHE A 616 -22.54 -21.34 2.84
CA PHE A 616 -22.27 -22.25 3.96
C PHE A 616 -21.14 -23.23 3.61
N LEU A 617 -20.14 -23.34 4.49
CA LEU A 617 -18.99 -24.27 4.42
C LEU A 617 -18.25 -24.34 3.06
N ASP A 618 -18.22 -23.24 2.30
CA ASP A 618 -17.59 -23.11 0.96
C ASP A 618 -16.19 -22.49 1.01
N TYR A 619 -15.60 -22.40 2.20
CA TYR A 619 -14.21 -22.03 2.40
C TYR A 619 -13.62 -22.70 3.65
N THR A 620 -12.51 -23.41 3.46
CA THR A 620 -11.67 -23.95 4.54
C THR A 620 -10.21 -23.71 4.20
N GLY A 621 -9.59 -22.70 4.81
CA GLY A 621 -8.13 -22.51 4.79
C GLY A 621 -7.47 -23.30 5.91
N PHE A 622 -6.28 -23.84 5.68
CA PHE A 622 -5.53 -24.60 6.69
C PHE A 622 -4.00 -24.48 6.53
N ASN A 623 -3.28 -24.65 7.64
CA ASN A 623 -1.85 -24.90 7.67
C ASN A 623 -1.49 -25.91 8.78
N LEU A 624 -0.43 -26.68 8.57
CA LEU A 624 0.14 -27.60 9.55
C LEU A 624 1.64 -27.70 9.29
N ALA A 625 2.47 -27.34 10.27
CA ALA A 625 3.92 -27.32 10.15
C ALA A 625 4.61 -27.91 11.38
N TYR A 626 5.55 -28.83 11.16
CA TYR A 626 6.46 -29.32 12.18
C TYR A 626 7.84 -28.71 11.95
N SER A 627 8.41 -28.13 13.00
CA SER A 627 9.77 -27.59 13.00
C SER A 627 10.58 -28.21 14.12
N GLN A 628 11.78 -28.69 13.79
CA GLN A 628 12.73 -29.24 14.75
C GLN A 628 14.06 -28.49 14.68
N ARG A 629 14.57 -28.09 15.84
CA ARG A 629 15.80 -27.35 16.02
C ARG A 629 16.85 -28.24 16.66
N ILE A 630 18.02 -28.31 16.04
CA ILE A 630 19.23 -28.94 16.59
C ILE A 630 20.11 -27.80 17.12
N LEU A 631 20.40 -27.83 18.42
CA LEU A 631 21.11 -26.78 19.15
C LEU A 631 22.54 -27.20 19.51
N SER A 632 23.49 -26.27 19.42
CA SER A 632 24.82 -26.38 20.00
C SER A 632 25.21 -25.05 20.65
N GLY A 633 25.78 -25.11 21.86
CA GLY A 633 26.03 -23.92 22.69
C GLY A 633 24.74 -23.28 23.23
N ALA A 634 24.87 -22.12 23.86
CA ALA A 634 23.76 -21.37 24.45
C ALA A 634 24.12 -19.88 24.60
N SER A 635 23.13 -19.02 24.36
CA SER A 635 23.28 -17.57 24.54
C SER A 635 23.49 -17.21 26.01
N PRO A 636 24.33 -16.21 26.32
CA PRO A 636 24.41 -15.62 27.64
C PRO A 636 23.14 -14.86 28.05
N PHE A 637 22.20 -14.57 27.12
CA PHE A 637 20.95 -13.86 27.40
C PHE A 637 19.71 -14.74 27.22
N LEU A 638 18.74 -14.64 28.13
CA LEU A 638 17.50 -15.43 28.10
C LEU A 638 16.62 -15.13 26.87
N PHE A 639 16.58 -13.88 26.41
CA PHE A 639 15.76 -13.48 25.24
C PHE A 639 16.16 -14.15 23.93
N ASP A 640 17.40 -14.68 23.83
CA ASP A 640 17.96 -15.25 22.59
C ASP A 640 18.14 -16.77 22.65
N ARG A 641 17.80 -17.40 23.78
CA ARG A 641 17.89 -18.86 23.93
C ARG A 641 16.73 -19.55 23.21
N ALA A 642 17.05 -20.40 22.25
CA ALA A 642 16.12 -21.39 21.71
C ALA A 642 15.76 -22.47 22.77
N ALA A 643 14.78 -22.18 23.63
CA ALA A 643 14.23 -23.15 24.59
C ALA A 643 13.32 -24.18 23.90
N ASP A 644 12.42 -23.72 23.04
CA ASP A 644 11.52 -24.60 22.27
C ASP A 644 12.27 -25.30 21.14
N THR A 645 12.52 -26.62 21.25
CA THR A 645 13.28 -27.36 20.22
C THR A 645 12.43 -28.09 19.18
N ARG A 646 11.22 -28.52 19.54
CA ARG A 646 10.24 -29.13 18.62
C ARG A 646 8.93 -28.37 18.70
N ILE A 647 8.52 -27.76 17.59
CA ILE A 647 7.31 -26.93 17.50
C ILE A 647 6.37 -27.54 16.48
N LEU A 648 5.11 -27.71 16.86
CA LEU A 648 4.01 -28.00 15.95
C LEU A 648 3.10 -26.77 15.87
N SER A 649 3.01 -26.17 14.69
CA SER A 649 2.07 -25.09 14.38
C SER A 649 0.92 -25.65 13.54
N ALA A 650 -0.32 -25.33 13.91
CA ALA A 650 -1.51 -25.78 13.22
C ALA A 650 -2.54 -24.66 13.15
N GLY A 651 -3.10 -24.41 11.97
CA GLY A 651 -4.08 -23.37 11.72
C GLY A 651 -5.24 -23.87 10.87
N ILE A 652 -6.46 -23.43 11.21
CA ILE A 652 -7.66 -23.64 10.41
C ILE A 652 -8.48 -22.34 10.38
N SER A 653 -9.08 -22.04 9.22
CA SER A 653 -10.01 -20.92 9.03
C SER A 653 -11.20 -21.41 8.21
N GLN A 654 -12.38 -21.42 8.82
CA GLN A 654 -13.61 -22.01 8.29
C GLN A 654 -14.66 -20.92 8.09
N GLN A 655 -15.21 -20.79 6.87
CA GLN A 655 -16.47 -20.07 6.68
C GLN A 655 -17.57 -20.81 7.45
N ILE A 656 -18.26 -20.09 8.34
CA ILE A 656 -19.40 -20.63 9.06
C ILE A 656 -20.68 -20.40 8.23
N TYR A 657 -21.04 -19.14 7.99
CA TYR A 657 -22.20 -18.78 7.18
C TYR A 657 -22.00 -17.41 6.51
N GLY A 658 -22.31 -17.33 5.22
CA GLY A 658 -22.16 -16.12 4.40
C GLY A 658 -20.78 -15.48 4.53
N PRO A 659 -20.67 -14.19 4.92
CA PRO A 659 -19.40 -13.49 5.07
C PRO A 659 -18.58 -13.89 6.31
N PHE A 660 -19.15 -14.67 7.25
CA PHE A 660 -18.48 -14.98 8.52
C PHE A 660 -17.48 -16.14 8.41
N ARG A 661 -16.24 -15.90 8.86
CA ARG A 661 -15.20 -16.92 9.06
C ARG A 661 -14.77 -16.96 10.53
N LEU A 662 -14.57 -18.17 11.06
CA LEU A 662 -13.89 -18.41 12.33
C LEU A 662 -12.56 -19.11 12.05
N GLY A 663 -11.49 -18.67 12.70
CA GLY A 663 -10.17 -19.28 12.61
C GLY A 663 -9.51 -19.45 13.96
N VAL A 664 -8.67 -20.48 14.06
CA VAL A 664 -7.78 -20.75 15.19
C VAL A 664 -6.42 -21.14 14.62
N GLN A 665 -5.35 -20.48 15.05
CA GLN A 665 -3.98 -20.86 14.73
C GLN A 665 -3.16 -20.99 16.00
N THR A 666 -2.79 -22.22 16.35
CA THR A 666 -2.00 -22.54 17.55
C THR A 666 -0.56 -22.94 17.19
N SER A 667 0.36 -22.76 18.13
CA SER A 667 1.71 -23.31 18.09
C SER A 667 2.07 -23.85 19.46
N ILE A 668 2.49 -25.11 19.50
CA ILE A 668 2.80 -25.83 20.74
C ILE A 668 4.21 -26.42 20.70
N ASN A 669 4.86 -26.48 21.86
CA ASN A 669 6.08 -27.26 22.05
C ASN A 669 5.70 -28.75 22.22
N VAL A 670 6.24 -29.61 21.35
CA VAL A 670 5.89 -31.04 21.29
C VAL A 670 6.54 -31.86 22.39
N ASP A 671 7.65 -31.38 22.98
CA ASP A 671 8.36 -32.06 24.07
C ASP A 671 7.73 -31.76 25.45
N THR A 672 7.22 -30.55 25.65
CA THR A 672 6.62 -30.11 26.94
C THR A 672 5.09 -30.12 26.94
N GLY A 673 4.45 -30.11 25.77
CA GLY A 673 3.01 -29.88 25.61
C GLY A 673 2.59 -28.42 25.86
N GLN A 674 3.54 -27.50 26.08
CA GLN A 674 3.26 -26.10 26.39
C GLN A 674 2.79 -25.34 25.16
N GLU A 675 1.73 -24.53 25.33
CA GLU A 675 1.26 -23.58 24.32
C GLU A 675 2.22 -22.39 24.22
N LEU A 676 2.59 -22.03 22.99
CA LEU A 676 3.53 -20.94 22.68
C LEU A 676 2.81 -19.72 22.06
N SER A 677 1.64 -19.93 21.48
CA SER A 677 0.74 -18.89 20.97
C SER A 677 -0.52 -19.56 20.42
N THR A 678 -1.71 -19.04 20.71
CA THR A 678 -2.92 -19.36 19.93
C THR A 678 -3.67 -18.10 19.54
N ASP A 679 -3.82 -17.90 18.24
CA ASP A 679 -4.59 -16.81 17.66
C ASP A 679 -6.01 -17.27 17.31
N TYR A 680 -6.99 -16.79 18.06
CA TYR A 680 -8.41 -16.89 17.71
C TYR A 680 -8.79 -15.70 16.83
N THR A 681 -9.47 -15.96 15.72
CA THR A 681 -9.88 -14.93 14.76
C THR A 681 -11.35 -15.10 14.39
N LEU A 682 -12.14 -14.03 14.54
CA LEU A 682 -13.48 -13.89 13.97
C LEU A 682 -13.42 -12.82 12.89
N GLU A 683 -13.83 -13.17 11.67
CA GLU A 683 -13.83 -12.27 10.53
C GLU A 683 -15.22 -12.20 9.90
N TYR A 684 -15.64 -10.98 9.58
CA TYR A 684 -16.74 -10.67 8.68
C TYR A 684 -16.16 -10.10 7.39
N SER A 685 -16.16 -10.85 6.29
CA SER A 685 -15.53 -10.42 5.03
C SER A 685 -16.55 -10.11 3.93
N ARG A 686 -16.40 -8.93 3.34
CA ARG A 686 -17.14 -8.41 2.20
C ARG A 686 -16.19 -8.02 1.07
N ARG A 687 -16.73 -7.63 -0.08
CA ARG A 687 -15.94 -7.26 -1.26
C ARG A 687 -15.29 -5.88 -1.08
N THR A 688 -16.03 -4.90 -0.59
CA THR A 688 -15.55 -3.54 -0.31
C THR A 688 -14.95 -3.34 1.06
N TYR A 689 -15.31 -4.16 2.06
CA TYR A 689 -14.81 -4.04 3.43
C TYR A 689 -14.61 -5.39 4.11
N GLY A 690 -14.01 -5.39 5.31
CA GLY A 690 -14.02 -6.54 6.20
C GLY A 690 -13.67 -6.14 7.62
N VAL A 691 -14.24 -6.81 8.61
CA VAL A 691 -13.97 -6.59 10.04
C VAL A 691 -13.33 -7.86 10.60
N VAL A 692 -12.13 -7.73 11.16
CA VAL A 692 -11.38 -8.81 11.79
C VAL A 692 -11.20 -8.50 13.26
N LEU A 693 -11.71 -9.37 14.12
CA LEU A 693 -11.38 -9.42 15.54
C LEU A 693 -10.40 -10.58 15.77
N ARG A 694 -9.21 -10.27 16.26
CA ARG A 694 -8.20 -11.26 16.69
C ARG A 694 -7.98 -11.15 18.19
N TYR A 695 -7.87 -12.29 18.87
CA TYR A 695 -7.50 -12.39 20.27
C TYR A 695 -6.55 -13.57 20.51
N ASN A 696 -5.57 -13.39 21.38
CA ASN A 696 -4.56 -14.37 21.72
C ASN A 696 -4.44 -14.48 23.25
N PRO A 697 -4.95 -15.54 23.90
CA PRO A 697 -4.89 -15.68 25.35
C PRO A 697 -3.48 -15.98 25.87
N ALA A 698 -2.59 -16.60 25.08
CA ALA A 698 -1.22 -16.92 25.51
C ALA A 698 -0.29 -15.69 25.54
N LEU A 699 -0.64 -14.64 24.79
CA LEU A 699 0.02 -13.33 24.79
C LEU A 699 -0.81 -12.25 25.51
N GLU A 700 -2.07 -12.58 25.85
CA GLU A 700 -3.13 -11.70 26.34
C GLU A 700 -3.38 -10.43 25.49
N LEU A 701 -3.16 -10.53 24.18
CA LEU A 701 -3.33 -9.44 23.20
C LEU A 701 -4.60 -9.59 22.35
N GLY A 702 -5.24 -8.48 22.02
CA GLY A 702 -6.35 -8.44 21.06
C GLY A 702 -6.36 -7.18 20.19
N SER A 703 -6.79 -7.35 18.94
CA SER A 703 -6.82 -6.29 17.92
C SER A 703 -8.13 -6.33 17.13
N LEU A 704 -8.76 -5.18 16.95
CA LEU A 704 -9.88 -4.97 16.04
C LEU A 704 -9.38 -4.22 14.79
N THR A 705 -9.70 -4.76 13.62
CA THR A 705 -9.21 -4.26 12.33
C THR A 705 -10.34 -4.15 11.30
N LEU A 706 -10.51 -2.96 10.72
CA LEU A 706 -11.35 -2.66 9.57
C LEU A 706 -10.51 -2.57 8.29
N ARG A 707 -10.77 -3.47 7.34
CA ARG A 707 -10.27 -3.42 5.95
C ARG A 707 -11.27 -2.68 5.08
N ILE A 708 -10.80 -1.84 4.17
CA ILE A 708 -11.56 -1.22 3.07
C ILE A 708 -10.77 -1.43 1.78
N SER A 709 -11.36 -2.10 0.79
CA SER A 709 -10.71 -2.45 -0.49
C SER A 709 -10.49 -1.23 -1.40
N ASP A 710 -9.57 -1.32 -2.34
CA ASP A 710 -9.59 -0.54 -3.59
C ASP A 710 -10.05 -1.45 -4.75
N PHE A 711 -10.60 -0.86 -5.82
CA PHE A 711 -11.00 -1.58 -7.03
C PHE A 711 -10.65 -0.80 -8.30
N ASN A 712 -10.25 -1.54 -9.34
CA ASN A 712 -10.10 -1.10 -10.72
C ASN A 712 -11.11 -1.86 -11.59
N TRP A 713 -11.68 -1.19 -12.61
CA TRP A 713 -12.60 -1.79 -13.58
C TRP A 713 -12.59 -1.06 -14.93
N VAL A 714 -13.19 -1.71 -15.93
CA VAL A 714 -13.42 -1.21 -17.29
C VAL A 714 -14.89 -1.45 -17.67
N GLY A 715 -15.50 -0.57 -18.47
CA GLY A 715 -16.94 -0.61 -18.75
C GLY A 715 -17.75 0.26 -17.78
N GLY A 716 -19.07 0.35 -18.00
CA GLY A 716 -20.00 1.12 -17.18
C GLY A 716 -20.33 0.46 -15.86
N THR A 717 -20.95 1.22 -14.97
CA THR A 717 -21.42 0.74 -13.66
C THR A 717 -22.87 1.19 -13.43
N ASP A 718 -23.74 0.26 -13.03
CA ASP A 718 -25.18 0.54 -12.82
C ASP A 718 -25.41 1.56 -11.69
N PRO A 719 -26.37 2.51 -11.79
CA PRO A 719 -26.66 3.46 -10.70
C PRO A 719 -26.92 2.82 -9.33
N PHE A 720 -26.76 3.57 -8.23
CA PHE A 720 -26.83 3.02 -6.85
C PHE A 720 -28.27 2.66 -6.45
N SER A 721 -28.75 1.53 -6.93
CA SER A 721 -30.01 0.92 -6.51
C SER A 721 -29.97 0.62 -5.01
N GLY A 722 -30.83 1.27 -4.23
CA GLY A 722 -30.88 1.13 -2.76
C GLY A 722 -32.02 1.94 -2.15
N SER A 723 -32.57 1.46 -1.03
CA SER A 723 -33.68 2.09 -0.32
C SER A 723 -33.22 3.24 0.61
N GLU A 724 -34.18 4.08 1.05
CA GLU A 724 -33.96 5.06 2.13
C GLU A 724 -33.68 4.34 3.46
N VAL A 725 -32.42 4.02 3.73
CA VAL A 725 -31.97 3.60 5.06
C VAL A 725 -32.00 4.80 6.00
N ARG A 726 -33.05 4.88 6.82
CA ARG A 726 -33.16 5.89 7.89
C ARG A 726 -32.30 5.49 9.09
N SER A 727 -31.80 6.48 9.80
CA SER A 727 -31.03 6.27 11.04
C SER A 727 -31.90 5.56 12.10
N PRO A 728 -31.34 4.61 12.88
CA PRO A 728 -32.00 4.05 14.06
C PRO A 728 -31.91 4.97 15.30
N PHE A 729 -31.31 6.16 15.15
CA PHE A 729 -31.16 7.22 16.16
C PHE A 729 -31.53 8.58 15.56
#